data_AF-A0A3B4BMH3-F1
#
_entry.id   AF-A0A3B4BMH3-F1
#
_cell.length_a   1.000
_cell.length_b   1.000
_cell.length_c   1.000
_cell.angle_alpha   90.00
_cell.angle_beta   90.00
_cell.angle_gamma   90.00
#
_symmetry.space_group_name_H-M   'P 1'
#
loop_
_entity.id
_entity.type
_entity.pdbx_description
1 polymer ?
#
loop_
_entity_poly.entity_id
_entity_poly.type
_entity_poly.pdbx_seq_one_letter_code
_entity_poly.pdbx_strand_id
1 'polypeptide(L)'
;CVCVCLEFNVWSHHTLKADALLGKATLDLQQALEQHDRKLENVKEVLKLTLENKNGVVASGELTVFLDGLTVDQEPLHNGNGTTTTIQQNGDAIHENGEESTTRAQSSSVNGTNGVESEAPSTSSGNSEGSSVPIINGDGESTPTHQITSPKATSIPNPADRDSLAECVGKTSQFIHFSLSLCVCVCVCVCVCVCLSVCVCVSLCLSAVNGENSAAAFSSVEEVLPPGGGSPNLFAFHLLCPCICRWEQRKDPHGRTYYVDHNTRTTTWERPQPLPPGWERRVDDRGRIYYVDHNTRTTTWQRPTMESVRNFEQWQSQRSQLQGAMHQFNQRYLYSASMMSAENDPLGPLPPGWERRVDSNDRVYFVNHNTKTTQWEDPRTQGLQNEDPLPEGWEIRYTREGVRYFVDHNTRTTTFSDPRTGKSSVTKGPQIAYERSFRWKLAHFRYLCQSNALPSHVKITVSRQTLFEDSFQQIMALKPYDLRRRLYVIFRGEEGLDYGGLAREWFFLLSHEVLNPMYCLFEYAGKSNYCLQINPASTINPDHLSYFCFIGRFIAMALFHGKFIDTGFSLPFYKRMLNKKLILKDLESIDPEFYNSLIWIRDNNIEECSLEMYFSVDMEILGKITSHDLKPDGANILVTEENKEEYIGLMAEWRFSRGVEGQTKAFLDGFNEVVPLQWLQYFDEKELEVMLCGMQEVDLQDWQRNTVYRHYTRNSKQIMWFWQFVKEVDNEVRLRLLQFVTGTCRLPLGGFAELMGSNGPQKFCIEKVGKDTWLPRSHTCFNRLDLPPYKSFEQLKEKLLFAIEETEGFGQE
;
A
#
# COMPACT_ATOMS: atom_id res chain seq x y z
N CYS A 1 24.91 -36.83 -3.93
CA CYS A 1 24.26 -37.43 -2.74
C CYS A 1 22.97 -36.66 -2.46
N VAL A 2 21.83 -37.25 -2.81
CA VAL A 2 20.51 -36.69 -2.49
C VAL A 2 20.22 -37.02 -1.02
N CYS A 3 19.65 -36.08 -0.26
CA CYS A 3 19.16 -36.35 1.08
C CYS A 3 17.95 -37.27 0.98
N VAL A 4 17.99 -38.44 1.60
CA VAL A 4 17.06 -39.54 1.33
C VAL A 4 15.83 -39.55 2.25
N CYS A 5 15.73 -38.69 3.27
CA CYS A 5 14.58 -38.70 4.19
C CYS A 5 13.96 -37.31 4.41
N LEU A 6 12.63 -37.26 4.48
CA LEU A 6 11.82 -36.11 4.91
C LEU A 6 11.33 -36.36 6.34
N GLU A 7 11.65 -35.46 7.25
CA GLU A 7 11.12 -35.47 8.63
C GLU A 7 9.99 -34.45 8.78
N PHE A 8 8.88 -34.91 9.34
CA PHE A 8 7.68 -34.13 9.61
C PHE A 8 7.49 -33.98 11.12
N ASN A 9 7.44 -32.74 11.60
CA ASN A 9 7.01 -32.41 12.96
C ASN A 9 5.68 -31.66 12.90
N VAL A 10 4.64 -32.20 13.54
CA VAL A 10 3.27 -31.67 13.51
C VAL A 10 2.95 -31.02 14.85
N TRP A 11 2.55 -29.74 14.83
CA TRP A 11 2.24 -28.95 16.03
C TRP A 11 0.77 -28.51 16.07
N SER A 12 0.19 -28.40 17.26
CA SER A 12 -1.13 -27.81 17.49
C SER A 12 -0.99 -26.29 17.51
N HIS A 13 -1.78 -25.57 16.72
CA HIS A 13 -1.75 -24.11 16.70
C HIS A 13 -2.89 -23.52 17.53
N HIS A 14 -2.57 -22.65 18.50
CA HIS A 14 -3.56 -21.92 19.31
C HIS A 14 -3.21 -20.43 19.41
N THR A 15 -4.20 -19.55 19.22
CA THR A 15 -4.01 -18.09 19.29
C THR A 15 -3.85 -17.55 20.72
N LEU A 16 -4.25 -18.31 21.73
CA LEU A 16 -4.27 -17.89 23.14
C LEU A 16 -3.30 -18.68 24.04
N LYS A 17 -2.61 -19.72 23.50
CA LYS A 17 -1.69 -20.60 24.24
C LYS A 17 -0.52 -21.01 23.36
N ALA A 18 0.59 -21.42 23.98
CA ALA A 18 1.76 -21.92 23.26
C ALA A 18 1.45 -23.23 22.52
N ASP A 19 1.98 -23.35 21.29
CA ASP A 19 1.81 -24.52 20.43
C ASP A 19 2.44 -25.79 21.04
N ALA A 20 1.76 -26.94 20.92
CA ALA A 20 2.19 -28.22 21.46
C ALA A 20 2.49 -29.23 20.34
N LEU A 21 3.56 -30.03 20.49
CA LEU A 21 3.92 -31.05 19.48
C LEU A 21 2.89 -32.18 19.51
N LEU A 22 2.23 -32.42 18.39
CA LEU A 22 1.25 -33.49 18.21
C LEU A 22 1.89 -34.81 17.76
N GLY A 23 3.02 -34.77 17.04
CA GLY A 23 3.78 -35.97 16.69
C GLY A 23 4.84 -35.76 15.62
N LYS A 24 5.70 -36.76 15.44
CA LYS A 24 6.77 -36.81 14.44
C LYS A 24 6.61 -38.01 13.50
N ALA A 25 6.97 -37.84 12.23
CA ALA A 25 7.04 -38.91 11.24
C ALA A 25 8.21 -38.70 10.27
N THR A 26 8.75 -39.78 9.70
CA THR A 26 9.84 -39.72 8.72
C THR A 26 9.45 -40.52 7.48
N LEU A 27 9.74 -39.98 6.29
CA LEU A 27 9.52 -40.62 4.99
C LEU A 27 10.85 -40.76 4.26
N ASP A 28 11.19 -41.97 3.82
CA ASP A 28 12.35 -42.23 2.97
C ASP A 28 11.99 -42.04 1.49
N LEU A 29 12.54 -40.98 0.89
CA LEU A 29 12.35 -40.61 -0.51
C LEU A 29 13.04 -41.55 -1.49
N GLN A 30 14.14 -42.22 -1.13
CA GLN A 30 14.77 -43.19 -2.01
C GLN A 30 13.88 -44.43 -2.09
N GLN A 31 13.39 -44.91 -0.95
CA GLN A 31 12.45 -46.01 -0.92
C GLN A 31 11.17 -45.68 -1.70
N ALA A 32 10.62 -44.47 -1.54
CA ALA A 32 9.45 -44.02 -2.29
C ALA A 32 9.72 -43.95 -3.81
N LEU A 33 10.89 -43.42 -4.22
CA LEU A 33 11.29 -43.38 -5.64
C LEU A 33 11.54 -44.77 -6.22
N GLU A 34 12.14 -45.69 -5.47
CA GLU A 34 12.35 -47.08 -5.90
C GLU A 34 11.01 -47.83 -6.05
N GLN A 35 10.02 -47.54 -5.20
CA GLN A 35 8.69 -48.12 -5.28
C GLN A 35 7.83 -47.54 -6.42
N HIS A 36 8.13 -46.33 -6.87
CA HIS A 36 7.36 -45.60 -7.87
C HIS A 36 8.18 -45.27 -9.12
N ASP A 37 8.96 -46.23 -9.63
CA ASP A 37 9.68 -46.15 -10.91
C ASP A 37 10.48 -44.84 -11.12
N ARG A 38 11.07 -44.33 -10.04
CA ARG A 38 11.87 -43.09 -9.97
C ARG A 38 11.10 -41.83 -10.40
N LYS A 39 9.77 -41.88 -10.31
CA LYS A 39 8.83 -40.81 -10.66
C LYS A 39 7.70 -40.70 -9.62
N LEU A 40 7.75 -39.67 -8.79
CA LEU A 40 6.68 -39.33 -7.84
C LEU A 40 5.75 -38.29 -8.45
N GLU A 41 4.66 -38.75 -9.07
CA GLU A 41 3.55 -37.91 -9.56
C GLU A 41 2.25 -38.32 -8.86
N ASN A 42 1.66 -37.40 -8.09
CA ASN A 42 0.46 -37.63 -7.26
C ASN A 42 0.49 -38.89 -6.37
N VAL A 43 1.66 -39.24 -5.83
CA VAL A 43 1.83 -40.41 -4.96
C VAL A 43 1.35 -40.08 -3.54
N LYS A 44 0.45 -40.90 -3.00
CA LYS A 44 -0.10 -40.73 -1.65
C LYS A 44 0.58 -41.67 -0.65
N GLU A 45 1.25 -41.11 0.35
CA GLU A 45 1.87 -41.83 1.45
C GLU A 45 1.16 -41.57 2.78
N VAL A 46 1.01 -42.60 3.61
CA VAL A 46 0.38 -42.49 4.94
C VAL A 46 1.39 -42.87 6.01
N LEU A 47 1.80 -41.88 6.80
CA LEU A 47 2.83 -42.00 7.83
C LEU A 47 2.19 -42.03 9.22
N LYS A 48 2.70 -42.87 10.11
CA LYS A 48 2.24 -42.89 11.51
C LYS A 48 3.00 -41.85 12.32
N LEU A 49 2.27 -40.95 12.97
CA LEU A 49 2.82 -39.95 13.88
C LEU A 49 3.15 -40.59 15.23
N THR A 50 4.33 -40.29 15.74
CA THR A 50 4.83 -40.79 17.02
C THR A 50 5.24 -39.66 17.93
N LEU A 51 4.99 -39.81 19.23
CA LEU A 51 5.36 -38.83 20.26
C LEU A 51 6.20 -39.52 21.34
N GLU A 52 7.34 -38.93 21.68
CA GLU A 52 8.21 -39.43 22.75
C GLU A 52 7.75 -38.88 24.11
N ASN A 53 7.30 -39.78 24.98
CA ASN A 53 7.03 -39.47 26.39
C ASN A 53 8.04 -40.17 27.31
N LYS A 54 8.08 -39.78 28.58
CA LYS A 54 9.00 -40.35 29.60
C LYS A 54 8.95 -41.88 29.76
N ASN A 55 7.92 -42.53 29.21
CA ASN A 55 7.69 -43.97 29.27
C ASN A 55 7.85 -44.69 27.89
N GLY A 56 8.34 -44.00 26.85
CA GLY A 56 8.55 -44.56 25.51
C GLY A 56 7.83 -43.81 24.38
N VAL A 57 7.94 -44.34 23.16
CA VAL A 57 7.32 -43.79 21.94
C VAL A 57 5.87 -44.27 21.83
N VAL A 58 4.91 -43.35 21.73
CA VAL A 58 3.48 -43.65 21.60
C VAL A 58 2.95 -43.14 20.25
N ALA A 59 2.12 -43.94 19.57
CA ALA A 59 1.46 -43.53 18.33
C ALA A 59 0.38 -42.47 18.62
N SER A 60 0.48 -41.32 17.98
CA SER A 60 -0.35 -40.13 18.23
C SER A 60 -1.38 -39.85 17.12
N GLY A 61 -1.19 -40.43 15.93
CA GLY A 61 -2.11 -40.28 14.80
C GLY A 61 -1.52 -40.73 13.46
N GLU A 62 -2.17 -40.38 12.36
CA GLU A 62 -1.70 -40.63 10.99
C GLU A 62 -1.60 -39.31 10.20
N LEU A 63 -0.52 -39.16 9.42
CA LEU A 63 -0.26 -38.04 8.52
C LEU A 63 -0.28 -38.56 7.08
N THR A 64 -1.18 -38.02 6.25
CA THR A 64 -1.20 -38.33 4.81
C THR A 64 -0.44 -37.25 4.04
N VAL A 65 0.51 -37.66 3.20
CA VAL A 65 1.34 -36.78 2.37
C VAL A 65 1.10 -37.12 0.90
N PHE A 66 1.01 -36.10 0.05
CA PHE A 66 0.97 -36.26 -1.41
C PHE A 66 2.28 -35.75 -2.01
N LEU A 67 3.00 -36.61 -2.73
CA LEU A 67 4.27 -36.33 -3.39
C LEU A 67 4.01 -36.16 -4.89
N ASP A 68 4.33 -34.97 -5.41
CA ASP A 68 4.13 -34.63 -6.82
C ASP A 68 5.31 -33.81 -7.35
N GLY A 69 5.93 -34.27 -8.44
CA GLY A 69 6.95 -33.52 -9.19
C GLY A 69 8.42 -33.95 -9.03
N LEU A 70 8.72 -35.15 -8.49
CA LEU A 70 10.11 -35.65 -8.39
C LEU A 70 10.40 -36.78 -9.38
N THR A 71 11.25 -36.53 -10.38
CA THR A 71 11.71 -37.51 -11.39
C THR A 71 13.24 -37.60 -11.41
N VAL A 72 13.80 -38.81 -11.45
CA VAL A 72 15.26 -39.02 -11.56
C VAL A 72 15.60 -39.75 -12.86
N ASP A 73 16.27 -39.06 -13.79
CA ASP A 73 16.69 -39.59 -15.09
C ASP A 73 17.86 -40.60 -14.97
N GLN A 74 17.95 -41.55 -15.92
CA GLN A 74 19.10 -42.45 -16.06
C GLN A 74 20.24 -41.76 -16.83
N GLU A 75 21.43 -41.62 -16.23
CA GLU A 75 22.62 -41.28 -17.02
C GLU A 75 23.11 -42.50 -17.83
N PRO A 76 23.38 -42.38 -19.14
CA PRO A 76 24.00 -43.44 -19.92
C PRO A 76 25.53 -43.43 -19.76
N LEU A 77 26.09 -44.58 -19.38
CA LEU A 77 27.54 -44.83 -19.35
C LEU A 77 28.15 -44.64 -20.75
N HIS A 78 29.11 -43.72 -20.90
CA HIS A 78 29.92 -43.58 -22.12
C HIS A 78 31.29 -44.22 -21.92
N ASN A 79 31.62 -45.19 -22.78
CA ASN A 79 32.91 -45.89 -22.76
C ASN A 79 33.62 -45.67 -24.10
N GLY A 80 34.79 -45.02 -24.05
CA GLY A 80 35.94 -45.32 -24.92
C GLY A 80 36.07 -44.68 -26.31
N ASN A 81 37.07 -43.79 -26.41
CA ASN A 81 38.07 -43.64 -27.49
C ASN A 81 37.72 -42.94 -28.81
N GLY A 82 38.01 -41.63 -28.83
CA GLY A 82 39.17 -41.04 -29.55
C GLY A 82 39.27 -41.15 -31.07
N THR A 83 39.19 -40.01 -31.77
CA THR A 83 40.28 -39.45 -32.61
C THR A 83 39.86 -38.14 -33.31
N THR A 84 40.74 -37.12 -33.21
CA THR A 84 41.16 -36.10 -34.22
C THR A 84 40.07 -35.44 -35.10
N THR A 85 39.94 -34.13 -35.30
CA THR A 85 40.95 -33.11 -35.64
C THR A 85 40.26 -31.72 -35.73
N THR A 86 41.08 -30.70 -35.53
CA THR A 86 40.99 -29.24 -35.62
C THR A 86 40.23 -28.52 -36.77
N ILE A 87 39.76 -27.30 -36.43
CA ILE A 87 39.92 -25.97 -37.12
C ILE A 87 38.83 -25.41 -38.09
N GLN A 88 38.38 -24.20 -37.71
CA GLN A 88 37.93 -22.97 -38.41
C GLN A 88 36.65 -22.87 -39.29
N GLN A 89 35.72 -22.08 -38.75
CA GLN A 89 35.12 -20.81 -39.25
C GLN A 89 34.84 -20.53 -40.74
N ASN A 90 33.59 -20.06 -40.92
CA ASN A 90 32.98 -19.12 -41.88
C ASN A 90 32.45 -19.64 -43.23
N GLY A 91 31.19 -19.28 -43.50
CA GLY A 91 30.77 -18.75 -44.81
C GLY A 91 29.77 -19.56 -45.63
N ASP A 92 28.53 -19.07 -45.64
CA ASP A 92 27.44 -19.17 -46.63
C ASP A 92 27.50 -20.07 -47.89
N ALA A 93 26.41 -20.84 -48.00
CA ALA A 93 25.46 -20.95 -49.12
C ALA A 93 25.66 -21.94 -50.30
N ILE A 94 24.47 -22.42 -50.72
CA ILE A 94 23.97 -22.84 -52.06
C ILE A 94 23.96 -24.36 -52.38
N HIS A 95 22.81 -24.74 -53.00
CA HIS A 95 22.47 -25.86 -53.91
C HIS A 95 21.51 -26.92 -53.34
N GLU A 96 20.51 -27.44 -54.06
CA GLU A 96 19.78 -27.08 -55.28
C GLU A 96 18.73 -28.19 -55.52
N ASN A 97 17.73 -27.87 -56.35
CA ASN A 97 16.97 -28.75 -57.25
C ASN A 97 15.87 -29.70 -56.74
N GLY A 98 14.71 -29.53 -57.38
CA GLY A 98 13.60 -30.46 -57.42
C GLY A 98 12.30 -29.78 -57.90
N GLU A 99 12.14 -29.64 -59.22
CA GLU A 99 10.92 -29.16 -59.89
C GLU A 99 9.76 -30.17 -59.81
N GLU A 100 8.51 -29.69 -59.78
CA GLU A 100 7.45 -30.18 -60.69
C GLU A 100 6.29 -29.18 -60.85
N SER A 101 5.64 -29.26 -62.01
CA SER A 101 4.88 -28.22 -62.72
C SER A 101 3.38 -28.10 -62.37
N THR A 102 2.75 -26.95 -62.64
CA THR A 102 1.77 -26.75 -63.76
C THR A 102 1.06 -25.38 -63.72
N THR A 103 0.58 -24.96 -64.90
CA THR A 103 0.44 -23.60 -65.43
C THR A 103 -0.96 -23.27 -65.98
N ARG A 104 -1.32 -21.97 -66.07
CA ARG A 104 -1.98 -21.23 -67.21
C ARG A 104 -2.39 -19.80 -66.75
N ALA A 105 -1.87 -18.67 -67.23
CA ALA A 105 -1.84 -17.99 -68.56
C ALA A 105 -3.23 -17.49 -69.05
N GLN A 106 -3.49 -16.30 -69.66
CA GLN A 106 -2.72 -15.11 -70.09
C GLN A 106 -3.69 -14.02 -70.69
N SER A 107 -3.17 -12.78 -70.88
CA SER A 107 -3.48 -11.71 -71.91
C SER A 107 -4.57 -10.65 -71.63
N SER A 108 -4.52 -9.36 -72.03
CA SER A 108 -3.60 -8.48 -72.79
C SER A 108 -4.04 -6.97 -72.75
N SER A 109 -3.08 -6.02 -72.75
CA SER A 109 -2.98 -4.64 -73.33
C SER A 109 -4.18 -3.69 -73.60
N VAL A 110 -4.06 -2.37 -73.27
CA VAL A 110 -3.85 -1.16 -74.16
C VAL A 110 -4.06 0.19 -73.39
N ASN A 111 -3.29 1.21 -73.80
CA ASN A 111 -3.06 2.62 -73.35
C ASN A 111 -4.24 3.61 -73.12
N GLY A 112 -3.94 4.69 -72.36
CA GLY A 112 -4.53 6.04 -72.43
C GLY A 112 -3.99 7.03 -71.36
N THR A 113 -3.68 8.28 -71.70
CA THR A 113 -2.70 9.22 -71.07
C THR A 113 -3.26 10.46 -70.32
N ASN A 114 -2.34 11.19 -69.65
CA ASN A 114 -2.30 12.59 -69.09
C ASN A 114 -2.65 12.71 -67.58
N GLY A 115 -1.82 13.18 -66.64
CA GLY A 115 -0.84 14.29 -66.52
C GLY A 115 -1.33 15.18 -65.35
N VAL A 116 -0.62 15.62 -64.29
CA VAL A 116 0.66 16.34 -64.16
C VAL A 116 1.14 16.30 -62.68
N GLU A 117 2.46 16.37 -62.47
CA GLU A 117 3.32 16.40 -61.26
C GLU A 117 3.22 17.76 -60.47
N SER A 118 3.85 18.07 -59.33
CA SER A 118 5.22 17.81 -58.82
C SER A 118 5.37 18.15 -57.32
N GLU A 119 6.46 17.65 -56.74
CA GLU A 119 6.97 17.76 -55.37
C GLU A 119 7.64 19.13 -55.01
N ALA A 120 7.86 19.33 -53.69
CA ALA A 120 8.81 20.29 -53.07
C ALA A 120 10.30 19.88 -53.36
N PRO A 121 11.42 20.53 -52.89
CA PRO A 121 11.60 21.43 -51.72
C PRO A 121 12.70 22.56 -51.79
N SER A 122 12.82 23.31 -50.68
CA SER A 122 14.00 23.95 -50.03
C SER A 122 14.91 25.02 -50.70
N THR A 123 14.83 26.24 -50.11
CA THR A 123 15.87 27.22 -49.67
C THR A 123 17.05 27.68 -50.57
N SER A 124 17.15 28.99 -50.83
CA SER A 124 18.16 29.93 -50.24
C SER A 124 18.13 31.38 -50.82
N SER A 125 18.65 32.33 -50.02
CA SER A 125 19.33 33.63 -50.34
C SER A 125 18.56 34.98 -50.47
N GLY A 126 18.91 35.94 -49.58
CA GLY A 126 19.35 37.31 -49.94
C GLY A 126 18.47 38.55 -49.62
N ASN A 127 18.92 39.38 -48.64
CA ASN A 127 18.93 40.87 -48.45
C ASN A 127 17.84 41.78 -49.11
N SER A 128 17.34 42.91 -48.57
CA SER A 128 17.96 44.08 -47.90
C SER A 128 16.91 45.16 -47.47
N GLU A 129 17.30 46.04 -46.53
CA GLU A 129 16.85 47.44 -46.23
C GLU A 129 15.46 47.67 -45.56
N GLY A 130 15.25 48.55 -44.57
CA GLY A 130 16.07 49.50 -43.80
C GLY A 130 15.17 50.56 -43.11
N SER A 131 15.44 50.95 -41.85
CA SER A 131 15.18 52.31 -41.30
C SER A 131 15.76 52.50 -39.88
N SER A 132 16.16 53.72 -39.54
CA SER A 132 17.16 54.06 -38.51
C SER A 132 16.72 55.25 -37.61
N VAL A 133 17.05 55.17 -36.29
CA VAL A 133 17.60 56.24 -35.38
C VAL A 133 16.60 57.29 -34.78
N PRO A 134 16.79 57.99 -33.61
CA PRO A 134 17.98 58.16 -32.69
C PRO A 134 17.85 58.11 -31.12
N ILE A 135 19.01 57.86 -30.46
CA ILE A 135 19.78 58.57 -29.37
C ILE A 135 19.18 58.83 -27.95
N ILE A 136 19.92 58.45 -26.87
CA ILE A 136 20.53 59.29 -25.77
C ILE A 136 21.46 58.44 -24.84
N ASN A 137 22.57 59.07 -24.40
CA ASN A 137 23.73 58.59 -23.61
C ASN A 137 23.53 58.47 -22.08
N GLY A 138 24.47 57.78 -21.40
CA GLY A 138 24.76 57.98 -19.97
C GLY A 138 25.80 57.02 -19.36
N ASP A 139 27.09 57.36 -19.51
CA ASP A 139 28.26 57.25 -18.60
C ASP A 139 28.60 56.01 -17.75
N GLY A 140 29.91 55.75 -17.66
CA GLY A 140 30.55 54.56 -17.08
C GLY A 140 31.37 54.78 -15.81
N GLU A 141 32.00 53.70 -15.34
CA GLU A 141 33.27 53.69 -14.59
C GLU A 141 33.83 52.25 -14.45
N SER A 142 35.14 52.16 -14.23
CA SER A 142 36.03 51.08 -14.69
C SER A 142 36.88 50.42 -13.58
N THR A 143 37.18 49.12 -13.78
CA THR A 143 38.41 48.34 -13.39
C THR A 143 38.70 47.98 -11.91
N PRO A 144 39.60 46.99 -11.60
CA PRO A 144 40.23 45.96 -12.44
C PRO A 144 40.27 44.51 -11.87
N THR A 145 40.58 43.58 -12.78
CA THR A 145 40.87 42.16 -12.55
C THR A 145 42.39 41.93 -12.53
N HIS A 146 42.91 41.11 -11.61
CA HIS A 146 44.31 40.64 -11.61
C HIS A 146 44.40 39.15 -11.99
N GLN A 147 45.20 38.86 -13.02
CA GLN A 147 45.74 37.53 -13.34
C GLN A 147 47.00 37.26 -12.51
N ILE A 148 47.18 36.02 -12.03
CA ILE A 148 48.50 35.40 -11.81
C ILE A 148 48.48 33.93 -12.27
N THR A 149 49.59 33.56 -12.90
CA THR A 149 49.98 32.39 -13.69
C THR A 149 50.20 31.06 -12.94
N SER A 150 50.01 29.97 -13.69
CA SER A 150 50.44 28.56 -13.45
C SER A 150 51.97 28.37 -13.31
N PRO A 151 52.45 27.21 -12.81
CA PRO A 151 52.98 26.20 -13.77
C PRO A 151 52.93 24.70 -13.38
N LYS A 152 52.89 23.88 -14.46
CA LYS A 152 53.55 22.59 -14.77
C LYS A 152 53.24 21.28 -14.02
N ALA A 153 52.85 20.31 -14.85
CA ALA A 153 52.76 18.87 -14.65
C ALA A 153 54.13 18.15 -14.71
N THR A 154 54.20 16.95 -14.12
CA THR A 154 55.29 15.98 -14.34
C THR A 154 54.73 14.55 -14.35
N SER A 155 55.21 13.79 -15.32
CA SER A 155 54.93 12.41 -15.74
C SER A 155 55.51 11.33 -14.80
N ILE A 156 54.89 10.14 -14.75
CA ILE A 156 55.47 8.90 -14.20
C ILE A 156 55.32 7.77 -15.24
N PRO A 157 56.33 6.89 -15.43
CA PRO A 157 56.41 5.95 -16.55
C PRO A 157 55.94 4.52 -16.24
N ASN A 158 55.65 3.75 -17.30
CA ASN A 158 55.60 2.27 -17.29
C ASN A 158 57.02 1.66 -17.22
N PRO A 159 57.14 0.38 -16.80
CA PRO A 159 57.65 -0.60 -17.76
C PRO A 159 56.93 -1.97 -17.71
N ALA A 160 57.14 -2.74 -18.77
CA ALA A 160 56.55 -4.03 -19.09
C ALA A 160 57.38 -5.25 -18.63
N ASP A 161 56.67 -6.38 -18.57
CA ASP A 161 57.02 -7.78 -18.90
C ASP A 161 57.81 -8.74 -17.96
N ARG A 162 57.07 -9.83 -17.65
CA ARG A 162 57.39 -11.28 -17.58
C ARG A 162 58.27 -11.85 -16.46
N ASP A 163 57.67 -12.70 -15.61
CA ASP A 163 57.75 -14.17 -15.81
C ASP A 163 56.75 -14.97 -14.96
N SER A 164 56.39 -16.13 -15.52
CA SER A 164 55.39 -17.15 -15.16
C SER A 164 55.61 -17.94 -13.87
N LEU A 165 54.53 -18.41 -13.21
CA LEU A 165 54.44 -19.76 -12.61
C LEU A 165 53.01 -20.14 -12.13
N ALA A 166 52.45 -21.12 -12.83
CA ALA A 166 51.55 -22.22 -12.47
C ALA A 166 50.59 -22.14 -11.25
N GLU A 167 49.33 -22.45 -11.54
CA GLU A 167 48.27 -22.88 -10.62
C GLU A 167 48.66 -24.11 -9.77
N CYS A 168 48.30 -24.06 -8.48
CA CYS A 168 48.05 -25.24 -7.66
C CYS A 168 46.81 -24.98 -6.80
N VAL A 169 45.65 -25.41 -7.30
CA VAL A 169 44.39 -25.44 -6.54
C VAL A 169 44.44 -26.64 -5.59
N GLY A 170 44.82 -26.39 -4.33
CA GLY A 170 44.66 -27.34 -3.23
C GLY A 170 43.24 -27.26 -2.67
N LYS A 171 42.44 -28.32 -2.86
CA LYS A 171 41.14 -28.49 -2.20
C LYS A 171 41.35 -28.74 -0.70
N THR A 172 40.90 -27.81 0.14
CA THR A 172 40.69 -28.06 1.58
C THR A 172 39.19 -28.10 1.83
N SER A 173 38.67 -29.25 2.27
CA SER A 173 37.25 -29.47 2.53
C SER A 173 36.94 -29.07 3.98
N GLN A 174 36.06 -28.07 4.17
CA GLN A 174 35.43 -27.74 5.46
C GLN A 174 33.92 -27.96 5.33
N PHE A 175 33.34 -28.67 6.29
CA PHE A 175 31.92 -29.02 6.36
C PHE A 175 31.03 -27.80 6.67
N ILE A 176 29.93 -27.64 5.92
CA ILE A 176 28.88 -26.63 6.15
C ILE A 176 27.52 -27.37 6.22
N HIS A 177 26.76 -27.14 7.29
CA HIS A 177 25.38 -27.63 7.45
C HIS A 177 24.41 -26.57 6.91
N PHE A 178 23.50 -26.94 6.00
CA PHE A 178 22.38 -26.11 5.56
C PHE A 178 21.06 -26.69 6.05
N SER A 179 20.12 -25.84 6.46
CA SER A 179 18.73 -26.20 6.76
C SER A 179 17.83 -25.28 5.92
N LEU A 180 17.05 -25.85 5.00
CA LEU A 180 15.96 -25.17 4.30
C LEU A 180 14.62 -25.61 4.89
N SER A 181 13.70 -24.68 5.10
CA SER A 181 12.31 -24.94 5.49
C SER A 181 11.39 -24.52 4.34
N LEU A 182 10.63 -25.45 3.77
CA LEU A 182 9.56 -25.20 2.80
C LEU A 182 8.22 -25.48 3.50
N CYS A 183 7.29 -24.52 3.47
CA CYS A 183 5.91 -24.73 3.89
C CYS A 183 5.05 -25.11 2.67
N VAL A 184 4.39 -26.26 2.72
CA VAL A 184 3.33 -26.63 1.76
C VAL A 184 2.06 -26.90 2.55
N CYS A 185 0.99 -26.17 2.23
CA CYS A 185 -0.33 -26.37 2.85
C CYS A 185 -1.03 -27.56 2.17
N VAL A 186 -1.40 -28.60 2.93
CA VAL A 186 -2.26 -29.69 2.44
C VAL A 186 -3.53 -29.73 3.29
N CYS A 187 -4.69 -29.55 2.66
CA CYS A 187 -5.99 -29.68 3.30
C CYS A 187 -6.36 -31.16 3.46
N VAL A 188 -6.59 -31.63 4.68
CA VAL A 188 -7.18 -32.96 4.92
C VAL A 188 -8.58 -32.79 5.49
N CYS A 189 -9.60 -33.15 4.71
CA CYS A 189 -10.97 -33.23 5.17
C CYS A 189 -11.15 -34.50 6.00
N VAL A 190 -11.36 -34.37 7.31
CA VAL A 190 -11.90 -35.47 8.12
C VAL A 190 -13.33 -35.13 8.50
N CYS A 191 -14.23 -36.05 8.16
CA CYS A 191 -15.64 -36.00 8.47
C CYS A 191 -15.82 -35.98 9.99
N VAL A 192 -15.97 -34.78 10.59
CA VAL A 192 -16.82 -34.38 11.73
C VAL A 192 -16.21 -33.09 12.34
N CYS A 193 -16.82 -31.95 11.98
CA CYS A 193 -17.06 -30.76 12.80
C CYS A 193 -15.95 -30.03 13.61
N VAL A 194 -14.67 -29.99 13.20
CA VAL A 194 -13.73 -28.92 13.63
C VAL A 194 -12.68 -28.64 12.55
N CYS A 195 -12.57 -27.41 12.05
CA CYS A 195 -11.49 -26.99 11.15
C CYS A 195 -10.26 -26.59 11.98
N LEU A 196 -9.29 -27.50 12.16
CA LEU A 196 -7.98 -27.18 12.74
C LEU A 196 -6.98 -26.91 11.61
N SER A 197 -6.39 -25.72 11.57
CA SER A 197 -5.25 -25.41 10.70
C SER A 197 -4.00 -26.08 11.27
N VAL A 198 -3.41 -27.05 10.55
CA VAL A 198 -2.19 -27.75 10.96
C VAL A 198 -1.01 -27.21 10.15
N CYS A 199 0.02 -26.68 10.83
CA CYS A 199 1.29 -26.30 10.21
C CYS A 199 2.24 -27.51 10.19
N VAL A 200 2.77 -27.87 9.02
CA VAL A 200 3.77 -28.94 8.87
C VAL A 200 5.12 -28.30 8.53
N CYS A 201 6.12 -28.48 9.38
CA CYS A 201 7.50 -28.06 9.13
C CYS A 201 8.31 -29.23 8.57
N VAL A 202 8.87 -29.08 7.36
CA VAL A 202 9.79 -30.06 6.75
C VAL A 202 11.24 -29.60 6.98
N SER A 203 12.08 -30.45 7.56
CA SER A 203 13.53 -30.23 7.70
C SER A 203 14.31 -31.27 6.90
N LEU A 204 15.27 -30.83 6.08
CA LEU A 204 16.18 -31.67 5.29
C LEU A 204 17.57 -31.70 5.96
N CYS A 205 18.09 -32.89 6.29
CA CYS A 205 19.42 -33.08 6.90
C CYS A 205 20.38 -33.88 5.98
N LEU A 206 21.32 -33.21 5.32
CA LEU A 206 22.37 -33.87 4.52
C LEU A 206 23.58 -34.25 5.40
N SER A 207 23.97 -35.53 5.39
CA SER A 207 25.25 -36.01 5.96
C SER A 207 25.97 -36.88 4.93
N ALA A 208 27.28 -36.66 4.73
CA ALA A 208 28.10 -37.43 3.80
C ALA A 208 29.22 -38.18 4.57
N VAL A 209 29.32 -39.48 4.35
CA VAL A 209 30.43 -40.34 4.80
C VAL A 209 30.91 -41.14 3.58
N ASN A 210 32.22 -41.13 3.30
CA ASN A 210 32.82 -42.08 2.36
C ASN A 210 33.91 -42.88 3.06
N GLY A 211 33.80 -44.23 3.01
CA GLY A 211 34.94 -45.14 3.00
C GLY A 211 35.65 -45.06 1.63
N GLU A 212 36.89 -45.53 1.43
CA GLU A 212 37.45 -46.82 1.84
C GLU A 212 38.99 -46.81 1.98
N ASN A 213 39.48 -47.93 2.52
CA ASN A 213 40.84 -48.36 2.85
C ASN A 213 41.90 -48.33 1.72
N SER A 214 43.16 -48.10 2.11
CA SER A 214 44.30 -48.99 1.77
C SER A 214 45.54 -48.73 2.65
N ALA A 215 46.21 -49.82 2.99
CA ALA A 215 47.30 -49.94 3.97
C ALA A 215 48.71 -49.73 3.37
N ALA A 216 49.64 -49.16 4.16
CA ALA A 216 51.06 -49.58 4.21
C ALA A 216 51.88 -48.82 5.29
N ALA A 217 52.39 -49.61 6.24
CA ALA A 217 53.71 -49.61 6.94
C ALA A 217 54.45 -48.33 7.40
N PHE A 218 54.76 -48.35 8.71
CA PHE A 218 55.81 -47.72 9.53
C PHE A 218 57.10 -47.19 8.86
N SER A 219 57.61 -46.04 9.34
CA SER A 219 58.81 -45.96 10.22
C SER A 219 59.12 -44.53 10.75
N SER A 220 59.39 -44.43 12.06
CA SER A 220 60.32 -43.54 12.82
C SER A 220 60.99 -42.35 12.12
N VAL A 221 61.15 -41.17 12.75
CA VAL A 221 62.23 -40.86 13.72
C VAL A 221 61.83 -39.74 14.72
N GLU A 222 62.35 -39.88 15.95
CA GLU A 222 62.31 -39.00 17.11
C GLU A 222 62.67 -37.53 16.86
N GLU A 223 62.07 -36.61 17.64
CA GLU A 223 62.78 -35.40 18.04
C GLU A 223 62.51 -35.01 19.50
N VAL A 224 63.62 -34.70 20.17
CA VAL A 224 63.83 -34.56 21.61
C VAL A 224 63.60 -33.10 22.03
N LEU A 225 62.84 -32.90 23.11
CA LEU A 225 62.71 -31.62 23.83
C LEU A 225 64.04 -31.21 24.51
N PRO A 226 64.30 -29.89 24.62
CA PRO A 226 64.61 -29.36 25.95
C PRO A 226 63.92 -28.01 26.26
N PRO A 227 63.96 -27.54 27.52
CA PRO A 227 62.88 -26.79 28.16
C PRO A 227 63.17 -25.28 28.30
N GLY A 228 62.12 -24.49 28.47
CA GLY A 228 62.24 -23.10 28.93
C GLY A 228 60.92 -22.35 28.84
N GLY A 229 60.37 -21.98 30.00
CA GLY A 229 59.02 -21.46 30.15
C GLY A 229 58.74 -20.08 29.55
N GLY A 230 57.45 -19.87 29.27
CA GLY A 230 56.87 -18.60 28.87
C GLY A 230 55.56 -18.85 28.11
N SER A 231 54.42 -18.74 28.80
CA SER A 231 53.11 -18.64 28.15
C SER A 231 53.10 -17.51 27.13
N PRO A 232 52.56 -17.73 25.92
CA PRO A 232 51.32 -17.02 25.60
C PRO A 232 50.33 -17.79 24.70
N ASN A 233 49.05 -17.53 24.96
CA ASN A 233 47.96 -17.33 24.00
C ASN A 233 47.70 -18.37 22.89
N LEU A 234 46.59 -19.07 23.12
CA LEU A 234 45.65 -19.60 22.14
C LEU A 234 45.32 -18.53 21.06
N PHE A 235 45.96 -18.60 19.90
CA PHE A 235 45.49 -17.94 18.67
C PHE A 235 45.40 -19.00 17.57
N ALA A 236 44.23 -19.61 17.46
CA ALA A 236 43.86 -20.36 16.27
C ALA A 236 42.36 -20.18 16.02
N PHE A 237 42.04 -19.75 14.79
CA PHE A 237 40.73 -19.69 14.16
C PHE A 237 39.78 -18.53 14.52
N HIS A 238 40.10 -17.35 14.00
CA HIS A 238 39.08 -16.44 13.46
C HIS A 238 39.30 -16.32 11.96
N LEU A 239 38.51 -17.03 11.16
CA LEU A 239 38.29 -16.71 9.73
C LEU A 239 37.11 -17.54 9.20
N LEU A 240 35.91 -17.25 9.70
CA LEU A 240 34.63 -17.49 9.01
C LEU A 240 33.65 -16.39 9.42
N CYS A 241 32.98 -15.80 8.42
CA CYS A 241 31.90 -14.80 8.47
C CYS A 241 32.33 -13.34 8.80
N PRO A 242 32.54 -12.49 7.78
CA PRO A 242 32.43 -11.05 7.99
C PRO A 242 30.96 -10.75 8.34
N CYS A 243 30.74 -9.97 9.40
CA CYS A 243 29.43 -9.55 9.98
C CYS A 243 28.88 -10.30 11.20
N ILE A 244 29.71 -10.97 12.02
CA ILE A 244 29.41 -11.28 13.45
C ILE A 244 30.55 -10.81 14.37
N CYS A 245 31.21 -9.68 14.07
CA CYS A 245 32.49 -9.35 14.71
C CYS A 245 32.43 -8.96 16.22
N ARG A 246 31.28 -9.12 16.91
CA ARG A 246 31.09 -8.60 18.29
C ARG A 246 29.98 -9.30 19.12
N TRP A 247 29.49 -10.48 18.71
CA TRP A 247 28.55 -11.27 19.52
C TRP A 247 29.28 -12.45 20.18
N GLU A 248 29.12 -12.63 21.49
CA GLU A 248 29.73 -13.72 22.25
C GLU A 248 28.66 -14.69 22.74
N GLN A 249 28.83 -15.98 22.44
CA GLN A 249 27.95 -17.01 22.97
C GLN A 249 28.44 -17.43 24.37
N ARG A 250 27.56 -17.37 25.36
CA ARG A 250 27.79 -17.80 26.74
C ARG A 250 26.75 -18.84 27.17
N LYS A 251 26.97 -19.49 28.31
CA LYS A 251 26.02 -20.41 28.94
C LYS A 251 25.72 -19.94 30.35
N ASP A 252 24.45 -19.99 30.75
CA ASP A 252 24.05 -19.68 32.12
C ASP A 252 24.46 -20.83 33.08
N PRO A 253 24.35 -20.64 34.41
CA PRO A 253 24.64 -21.71 35.38
C PRO A 253 23.77 -22.96 35.23
N HIS A 254 22.66 -22.88 34.50
CA HIS A 254 21.75 -23.98 34.18
C HIS A 254 22.05 -24.63 32.82
N GLY A 255 23.15 -24.24 32.16
CA GLY A 255 23.59 -24.77 30.86
C GLY A 255 22.85 -24.22 29.64
N ARG A 256 21.94 -23.25 29.81
CA ARG A 256 21.22 -22.61 28.71
C ARG A 256 22.11 -21.60 28.01
N THR A 257 22.16 -21.70 26.69
CA THR A 257 22.95 -20.81 25.84
C THR A 257 22.28 -19.43 25.77
N TYR A 258 23.06 -18.36 25.96
CA TYR A 258 22.67 -16.99 25.69
C TYR A 258 23.76 -16.26 24.90
N TYR A 259 23.40 -15.21 24.19
CA TYR A 259 24.27 -14.44 23.31
C TYR A 259 24.41 -13.02 23.85
N VAL A 260 25.65 -12.56 23.99
CA VAL A 260 26.02 -11.23 24.48
C VAL A 260 26.37 -10.36 23.28
N ASP A 261 25.66 -9.26 23.09
CA ASP A 261 26.05 -8.22 22.15
C ASP A 261 27.00 -7.24 22.83
N HIS A 262 28.28 -7.25 22.47
CA HIS A 262 29.26 -6.33 23.03
C HIS A 262 29.07 -4.87 22.58
N ASN A 263 28.19 -4.59 21.62
CA ASN A 263 27.92 -3.23 21.14
C ASN A 263 26.78 -2.57 21.91
N THR A 264 25.65 -3.27 22.04
CA THR A 264 24.50 -2.77 22.81
C THR A 264 24.62 -3.08 24.31
N ARG A 265 25.61 -3.89 24.70
CA ARG A 265 25.77 -4.45 26.06
C ARG A 265 24.51 -5.18 26.52
N THR A 266 23.83 -5.85 25.59
CA THR A 266 22.62 -6.63 25.86
C THR A 266 22.91 -8.12 25.79
N THR A 267 22.01 -8.92 26.37
CA THR A 267 22.05 -10.38 26.32
C THR A 267 20.71 -10.91 25.83
N THR A 268 20.71 -11.87 24.91
CA THR A 268 19.50 -12.54 24.41
C THR A 268 19.66 -14.05 24.48
N TRP A 269 18.55 -14.78 24.64
CA TRP A 269 18.53 -16.24 24.58
C TRP A 269 18.50 -16.75 23.13
N GLU A 270 18.19 -15.89 22.18
CA GLU A 270 18.03 -16.25 20.76
C GLU A 270 19.32 -16.00 19.95
N ARG A 271 19.63 -16.92 19.03
CA ARG A 271 20.80 -16.78 18.17
C ARG A 271 20.65 -15.56 17.25
N PRO A 272 21.60 -14.61 17.24
CA PRO A 272 21.54 -13.46 16.35
C PRO A 272 21.55 -13.95 14.90
N GLN A 273 20.51 -13.63 14.13
CA GLN A 273 20.52 -13.90 12.69
C GLN A 273 21.56 -13.00 12.00
N PRO A 274 22.19 -13.44 10.89
CA PRO A 274 22.98 -12.54 10.07
C PRO A 274 22.08 -11.45 9.47
N LEU A 275 22.66 -10.28 9.14
CA LEU A 275 21.95 -9.28 8.34
C LEU A 275 21.77 -9.79 6.91
N PRO A 276 20.70 -9.41 6.20
CA PRO A 276 20.55 -9.74 4.78
C PRO A 276 21.72 -9.20 3.93
N PRO A 277 22.02 -9.81 2.77
CA PRO A 277 23.10 -9.35 1.90
C PRO A 277 22.97 -7.86 1.54
N GLY A 278 24.08 -7.12 1.52
CA GLY A 278 24.10 -5.68 1.24
C GLY A 278 23.88 -4.78 2.46
N TRP A 279 23.35 -5.32 3.57
CA TRP A 279 23.06 -4.54 4.76
C TRP A 279 24.24 -4.44 5.73
N GLU A 280 24.51 -3.23 6.19
CA GLU A 280 25.50 -2.92 7.21
C GLU A 280 24.84 -2.19 8.39
N ARG A 281 25.22 -2.55 9.61
CA ARG A 281 24.86 -1.80 10.82
C ARG A 281 25.85 -0.65 11.04
N ARG A 282 25.34 0.56 11.21
CA ARG A 282 26.11 1.76 11.53
C ARG A 282 25.61 2.44 12.80
N VAL A 283 26.39 3.41 13.28
CA VAL A 283 26.08 4.23 14.45
C VAL A 283 26.19 5.69 14.02
N ASP A 284 25.20 6.50 14.40
CA ASP A 284 25.20 7.93 14.09
C ASP A 284 26.03 8.72 15.11
N ASP A 285 26.17 10.04 14.88
CA ASP A 285 26.95 10.92 15.76
C ASP A 285 26.39 11.00 17.20
N ARG A 286 25.14 10.59 17.40
CA ARG A 286 24.45 10.55 18.71
C ARG A 286 24.55 9.18 19.37
N GLY A 287 25.27 8.22 18.77
CA GLY A 287 25.40 6.86 19.29
C GLY A 287 24.19 5.96 19.02
N ARG A 288 23.23 6.39 18.20
CA ARG A 288 22.04 5.61 17.81
C ARG A 288 22.40 4.65 16.69
N ILE A 289 21.87 3.43 16.77
CA ILE A 289 22.13 2.37 15.78
C ILE A 289 21.14 2.52 14.62
N TYR A 290 21.65 2.45 13.39
CA TYR A 290 20.85 2.38 12.17
C TYR A 290 21.47 1.39 11.18
N TYR A 291 20.75 1.08 10.11
CA TYR A 291 21.16 0.11 9.10
C TYR A 291 21.16 0.76 7.72
N VAL A 292 22.13 0.37 6.89
CA VAL A 292 22.32 0.88 5.52
C VAL A 292 22.44 -0.27 4.56
N ASP A 293 21.65 -0.25 3.49
CA ASP A 293 21.85 -1.12 2.34
C ASP A 293 22.80 -0.45 1.34
N HIS A 294 23.93 -1.09 1.05
CA HIS A 294 24.91 -0.59 0.09
C HIS A 294 24.47 -0.72 -1.36
N ASN A 295 23.51 -1.60 -1.65
CA ASN A 295 23.01 -1.82 -3.00
C ASN A 295 22.05 -0.70 -3.42
N THR A 296 21.03 -0.45 -2.59
CA THR A 296 20.01 0.58 -2.87
C THR A 296 20.33 1.95 -2.27
N ARG A 297 21.34 2.04 -1.41
CA ARG A 297 21.66 3.23 -0.58
C ARG A 297 20.53 3.63 0.38
N THR A 298 19.61 2.71 0.66
CA THR A 298 18.51 2.93 1.60
C THR A 298 19.00 2.79 3.03
N THR A 299 18.40 3.54 3.95
CA THR A 299 18.67 3.43 5.38
C THR A 299 17.39 3.11 6.14
N THR A 300 17.52 2.45 7.30
CA THR A 300 16.40 2.23 8.21
C THR A 300 16.88 2.13 9.65
N TRP A 301 16.00 2.48 10.59
CA TRP A 301 16.22 2.30 12.03
C TRP A 301 15.88 0.88 12.49
N GLN A 302 15.02 0.17 11.75
CA GLN A 302 14.66 -1.21 12.06
C GLN A 302 15.74 -2.16 11.58
N ARG A 303 16.08 -3.16 12.40
CA ARG A 303 17.00 -4.20 11.97
C ARG A 303 16.39 -4.98 10.80
N PRO A 304 17.01 -4.97 9.60
CA PRO A 304 16.45 -5.62 8.44
C PRO A 304 16.43 -7.14 8.63
N THR A 305 15.31 -7.75 8.31
CA THR A 305 15.11 -9.21 8.22
C THR A 305 14.86 -9.59 6.77
N MET A 306 14.94 -10.89 6.44
CA MET A 306 14.57 -11.36 5.10
C MET A 306 13.13 -11.00 4.73
N GLU A 307 12.23 -10.94 5.72
CA GLU A 307 10.84 -10.54 5.54
C GLU A 307 10.72 -9.03 5.27
N SER A 308 11.39 -8.18 6.05
CA SER A 308 11.33 -6.73 5.82
C SER A 308 11.91 -6.33 4.47
N VAL A 309 12.97 -7.01 4.02
CA VAL A 309 13.57 -6.81 2.68
C VAL A 309 12.58 -7.22 1.59
N ARG A 310 11.91 -8.38 1.72
CA ARG A 310 10.88 -8.81 0.78
C ARG A 310 9.72 -7.81 0.68
N ASN A 311 9.25 -7.29 1.81
CA ASN A 311 8.18 -6.29 1.84
C ASN A 311 8.62 -4.98 1.15
N PHE A 312 9.88 -4.57 1.35
CA PHE A 312 10.45 -3.41 0.66
C PHE A 312 10.58 -3.62 -0.85
N GLU A 313 11.04 -4.79 -1.30
CA GLU A 313 11.11 -5.13 -2.73
C GLU A 313 9.73 -5.14 -3.40
N GLN A 314 8.71 -5.69 -2.72
CA GLN A 314 7.33 -5.65 -3.21
C GLN A 314 6.81 -4.22 -3.34
N TRP A 315 7.06 -3.37 -2.34
CA TRP A 315 6.71 -1.96 -2.39
C TRP A 315 7.43 -1.23 -3.53
N GLN A 316 8.73 -1.51 -3.74
CA GLN A 316 9.49 -0.95 -4.86
C GLN A 316 8.90 -1.37 -6.21
N SER A 317 8.52 -2.64 -6.38
CA SER A 317 7.88 -3.13 -7.59
C SER A 317 6.55 -2.41 -7.87
N GLN A 318 5.73 -2.20 -6.85
CA GLN A 318 4.48 -1.43 -6.98
C GLN A 318 4.79 0.01 -7.39
N ARG A 319 5.80 0.63 -6.77
CA ARG A 319 6.25 1.98 -7.11
C ARG A 319 6.72 2.10 -8.56
N SER A 320 7.45 1.11 -9.08
CA SER A 320 7.92 1.11 -10.47
C SER A 320 6.77 1.03 -11.49
N GLN A 321 5.63 0.43 -11.13
CA GLN A 321 4.44 0.38 -11.98
C GLN A 321 3.69 1.73 -12.05
N LEU A 322 4.04 2.71 -11.20
CA LEU A 322 3.36 4.00 -11.12
C LEU A 322 3.57 4.94 -12.31
N GLN A 323 4.60 4.71 -13.14
CA GLN A 323 4.78 5.51 -14.36
C GLN A 323 3.58 5.36 -15.32
N GLY A 324 2.93 4.20 -15.36
CA GLY A 324 1.67 4.01 -16.07
C GLY A 324 0.44 4.55 -15.33
N ALA A 325 0.48 4.51 -13.99
CA ALA A 325 -0.60 5.00 -13.13
C ALA A 325 -0.78 6.53 -13.17
N MET A 326 0.30 7.28 -13.40
CA MET A 326 0.28 8.75 -13.40
C MET A 326 -0.71 9.32 -14.44
N HIS A 327 -0.87 8.66 -15.59
CA HIS A 327 -1.85 9.09 -16.60
C HIS A 327 -3.29 8.93 -16.10
N GLN A 328 -3.62 7.78 -15.48
CA GLN A 328 -4.94 7.56 -14.87
C GLN A 328 -5.17 8.49 -13.67
N PHE A 329 -4.13 8.73 -12.86
CA PHE A 329 -4.18 9.68 -11.75
C PHE A 329 -4.48 11.11 -12.23
N ASN A 330 -3.87 11.56 -13.33
CA ASN A 330 -4.13 12.87 -13.92
C ASN A 330 -5.55 13.02 -14.49
N GLN A 331 -6.25 11.91 -14.79
CA GLN A 331 -7.65 11.93 -15.21
C GLN A 331 -8.61 12.07 -14.03
N ARG A 332 -8.15 11.89 -12.78
CA ARG A 332 -9.01 12.09 -11.62
C ARG A 332 -9.45 13.54 -11.53
N TYR A 333 -10.70 13.73 -11.12
CA TYR A 333 -11.31 15.05 -11.06
C TYR A 333 -12.15 15.22 -9.80
N LEU A 334 -12.42 16.48 -9.46
CA LEU A 334 -13.56 16.86 -8.64
C LEU A 334 -14.39 17.84 -9.49
N TYR A 335 -15.34 18.55 -8.89
CA TYR A 335 -16.02 19.65 -9.58
C TYR A 335 -15.01 20.75 -9.96
N SER A 336 -15.11 21.25 -11.20
CA SER A 336 -14.26 22.34 -11.69
C SER A 336 -14.46 23.61 -10.87
N ALA A 337 -13.39 24.36 -10.58
CA ALA A 337 -13.46 25.68 -9.96
C ALA A 337 -14.44 26.61 -10.70
N SER A 338 -14.56 26.52 -12.03
CA SER A 338 -15.53 27.31 -12.81
C SER A 338 -17.00 26.93 -12.53
N MET A 339 -17.29 25.65 -12.27
CA MET A 339 -18.61 25.17 -11.86
C MET A 339 -18.91 25.46 -10.39
N MET A 340 -17.89 25.52 -9.54
CA MET A 340 -18.01 25.82 -8.11
C MET A 340 -18.18 27.32 -7.83
N SER A 341 -17.53 28.20 -8.61
CA SER A 341 -17.67 29.65 -8.50
C SER A 341 -19.06 30.17 -8.87
N ALA A 342 -19.90 29.38 -9.55
CA ALA A 342 -21.26 29.77 -9.94
C ALA A 342 -22.27 29.70 -8.79
N GLU A 343 -22.00 28.85 -7.78
CA GLU A 343 -22.92 28.58 -6.65
C GLU A 343 -22.44 29.17 -5.31
N ASN A 344 -21.14 29.51 -5.19
CA ASN A 344 -20.53 30.14 -4.00
C ASN A 344 -20.81 31.64 -3.88
N ASP A 345 -21.89 32.11 -4.49
CA ASP A 345 -22.32 33.48 -4.26
C ASP A 345 -22.96 33.55 -2.86
N PRO A 346 -22.58 34.48 -1.99
CA PRO A 346 -23.26 34.70 -0.70
C PRO A 346 -24.78 34.91 -0.86
N LEU A 347 -25.26 35.18 -2.09
CA LEU A 347 -26.67 35.33 -2.44
C LEU A 347 -27.35 34.04 -2.95
N GLY A 348 -26.67 32.87 -2.92
CA GLY A 348 -27.16 31.59 -3.45
C GLY A 348 -27.10 31.51 -4.98
N PRO A 349 -27.58 30.43 -5.63
CA PRO A 349 -27.50 30.30 -7.09
C PRO A 349 -28.35 31.37 -7.81
N LEU A 350 -27.95 31.70 -9.04
CA LEU A 350 -28.70 32.65 -9.88
C LEU A 350 -30.13 32.17 -10.12
N PRO A 351 -31.14 33.07 -10.18
CA PRO A 351 -32.52 32.68 -10.47
C PRO A 351 -32.64 31.93 -11.81
N PRO A 352 -33.62 31.03 -11.97
CA PRO A 352 -33.81 30.27 -13.20
C PRO A 352 -33.84 31.15 -14.45
N GLY A 353 -33.02 30.81 -15.44
CA GLY A 353 -32.88 31.56 -16.69
C GLY A 353 -31.85 32.69 -16.67
N TRP A 354 -31.12 32.90 -15.57
CA TRP A 354 -29.98 33.82 -15.52
C TRP A 354 -28.65 33.08 -15.66
N GLU A 355 -27.69 33.68 -16.37
CA GLU A 355 -26.34 33.16 -16.58
C GLU A 355 -25.31 34.24 -16.26
N ARG A 356 -24.29 33.90 -15.46
CA ARG A 356 -23.14 34.78 -15.23
C ARG A 356 -22.12 34.58 -16.33
N ARG A 357 -21.67 35.67 -16.96
CA ARG A 357 -20.60 35.68 -17.95
C ARG A 357 -19.50 36.67 -17.56
N VAL A 358 -18.35 36.53 -18.21
CA VAL A 358 -17.19 37.40 -18.04
C VAL A 358 -16.82 37.95 -19.43
N ASP A 359 -16.59 39.26 -19.52
CA ASP A 359 -16.15 39.89 -20.77
C ASP A 359 -14.64 39.69 -21.02
N SER A 360 -14.13 40.21 -22.14
CA SER A 360 -12.69 40.15 -22.49
C SER A 360 -11.77 40.90 -21.52
N ASN A 361 -12.34 41.68 -20.60
CA ASN A 361 -11.63 42.54 -19.65
C ASN A 361 -11.79 42.01 -18.20
N ASP A 362 -12.15 40.73 -18.04
CA ASP A 362 -12.43 40.07 -16.76
C ASP A 362 -13.57 40.70 -15.93
N ARG A 363 -14.47 41.46 -16.57
CA ARG A 363 -15.63 42.04 -15.89
C ARG A 363 -16.84 41.12 -16.00
N VAL A 364 -17.47 40.88 -14.86
CA VAL A 364 -18.65 40.04 -14.75
C VAL A 364 -19.90 40.78 -15.26
N TYR A 365 -20.71 40.12 -16.07
CA TYR A 365 -22.05 40.57 -16.47
C TYR A 365 -23.04 39.39 -16.44
N PHE A 366 -24.32 39.68 -16.34
CA PHE A 366 -25.39 38.70 -16.18
C PHE A 366 -26.33 38.74 -17.37
N VAL A 367 -26.59 37.57 -17.95
CA VAL A 367 -27.49 37.37 -19.11
C VAL A 367 -28.77 36.72 -18.61
N ASN A 368 -29.91 37.37 -18.83
CA ASN A 368 -31.21 36.77 -18.61
C ASN A 368 -31.71 36.14 -19.92
N HIS A 369 -31.74 34.82 -19.96
CA HIS A 369 -32.24 34.02 -21.08
C HIS A 369 -33.76 34.06 -21.25
N ASN A 370 -34.51 34.41 -20.20
CA ASN A 370 -35.97 34.53 -20.25
C ASN A 370 -36.37 35.84 -20.94
N THR A 371 -35.70 36.96 -20.61
CA THR A 371 -35.98 38.28 -21.19
C THR A 371 -35.06 38.66 -22.34
N LYS A 372 -34.03 37.85 -22.61
CA LYS A 372 -32.96 38.13 -23.60
C LYS A 372 -32.24 39.46 -23.36
N THR A 373 -32.03 39.81 -22.09
CA THR A 373 -31.33 41.04 -21.69
C THR A 373 -30.01 40.73 -21.00
N THR A 374 -29.09 41.70 -20.98
CA THR A 374 -27.84 41.61 -20.24
C THR A 374 -27.72 42.80 -19.29
N GLN A 375 -27.10 42.61 -18.14
CA GLN A 375 -26.88 43.66 -17.14
C GLN A 375 -25.55 43.46 -16.42
N TRP A 376 -25.02 44.52 -15.82
CA TRP A 376 -23.74 44.47 -15.10
C TRP A 376 -23.94 44.17 -13.62
N GLU A 377 -25.07 44.58 -13.06
CA GLU A 377 -25.40 44.32 -11.67
C GLU A 377 -26.01 42.92 -11.49
N ASP A 378 -25.70 42.27 -10.38
CA ASP A 378 -26.21 40.94 -10.09
C ASP A 378 -27.73 40.97 -9.87
N PRO A 379 -28.54 40.17 -10.59
CA PRO A 379 -29.99 40.13 -10.40
C PRO A 379 -30.41 39.75 -8.98
N ARG A 380 -29.54 39.10 -8.20
CA ARG A 380 -29.77 38.78 -6.78
C ARG A 380 -29.59 40.00 -5.86
N THR A 381 -28.87 41.03 -6.31
CA THR A 381 -28.65 42.28 -5.56
C THR A 381 -29.68 43.37 -5.87
N GLN A 382 -30.40 43.24 -6.98
CA GLN A 382 -31.44 44.19 -7.40
C GLN A 382 -32.75 43.91 -6.64
N GLY A 383 -32.83 44.36 -5.38
CA GLY A 383 -34.06 44.32 -4.57
C GLY A 383 -33.88 44.03 -3.08
N LEU A 384 -32.70 43.60 -2.64
CA LEU A 384 -32.40 43.36 -1.22
C LEU A 384 -31.03 43.93 -0.86
N GLN A 385 -31.03 45.13 -0.29
CA GLN A 385 -29.83 45.82 0.16
C GLN A 385 -29.47 45.51 1.64
N ASN A 386 -30.17 44.58 2.31
CA ASN A 386 -30.09 44.39 3.77
C ASN A 386 -30.35 42.94 4.26
N GLU A 387 -29.84 41.90 3.60
CA GLU A 387 -29.90 40.55 4.20
C GLU A 387 -28.53 40.15 4.74
N ASP A 388 -28.50 39.82 6.04
CA ASP A 388 -27.33 39.28 6.71
C ASP A 388 -26.91 37.93 6.07
N PRO A 389 -25.61 37.57 6.12
CA PRO A 389 -25.17 36.26 5.66
C PRO A 389 -25.91 35.13 6.38
N LEU A 390 -26.11 34.00 5.71
CA LEU A 390 -26.72 32.83 6.34
C LEU A 390 -25.92 32.40 7.58
N PRO A 391 -26.59 31.89 8.62
CA PRO A 391 -25.88 31.28 9.75
C PRO A 391 -25.00 30.12 9.29
N GLU A 392 -23.97 29.82 10.08
CA GLU A 392 -23.02 28.75 9.77
C GLU A 392 -23.74 27.39 9.60
N GLY A 393 -23.39 26.65 8.55
CA GLY A 393 -23.99 25.35 8.25
C GLY A 393 -25.33 25.40 7.52
N TRP A 394 -25.80 26.56 7.06
CA TRP A 394 -27.03 26.71 6.27
C TRP A 394 -26.76 26.93 4.78
N GLU A 395 -27.52 26.23 3.92
CA GLU A 395 -27.49 26.32 2.46
C GLU A 395 -28.86 26.75 1.91
N ILE A 396 -28.89 27.65 0.91
CA ILE A 396 -30.12 27.98 0.14
C ILE A 396 -30.18 27.11 -1.10
N ARG A 397 -31.33 26.47 -1.33
CA ARG A 397 -31.62 25.71 -2.54
C ARG A 397 -32.98 26.07 -3.14
N TYR A 398 -33.22 25.57 -4.34
CA TYR A 398 -34.48 25.72 -5.05
C TYR A 398 -35.02 24.36 -5.48
N THR A 399 -36.34 24.16 -5.38
CA THR A 399 -36.98 22.96 -5.93
C THR A 399 -36.96 22.99 -7.46
N ARG A 400 -37.35 21.89 -8.12
CA ARG A 400 -37.48 21.85 -9.59
C ARG A 400 -38.44 22.92 -10.13
N GLU A 401 -39.40 23.31 -9.29
CA GLU A 401 -40.39 24.34 -9.55
C GLU A 401 -39.90 25.76 -9.22
N GLY A 402 -38.63 25.91 -8.80
CA GLY A 402 -38.00 27.19 -8.49
C GLY A 402 -38.36 27.76 -7.11
N VAL A 403 -38.92 26.94 -6.20
CA VAL A 403 -39.29 27.38 -4.85
C VAL A 403 -38.07 27.34 -3.94
N ARG A 404 -37.77 28.45 -3.26
CA ARG A 404 -36.65 28.55 -2.31
C ARG A 404 -36.91 27.71 -1.05
N TYR A 405 -35.92 26.92 -0.65
CA TYR A 405 -35.87 26.23 0.65
C TYR A 405 -34.44 26.31 1.22
N PHE A 406 -34.32 26.00 2.50
CA PHE A 406 -33.09 26.09 3.26
C PHE A 406 -32.73 24.71 3.81
N VAL A 407 -31.45 24.36 3.73
CA VAL A 407 -30.89 23.11 4.24
C VAL A 407 -30.02 23.44 5.44
N ASP A 408 -30.30 22.83 6.58
CA ASP A 408 -29.49 22.94 7.78
C ASP A 408 -28.60 21.70 7.90
N HIS A 409 -27.31 21.84 7.61
CA HIS A 409 -26.33 20.76 7.72
C HIS A 409 -25.99 20.41 9.17
N ASN A 410 -26.28 21.28 10.14
CA ASN A 410 -26.04 21.02 11.56
C ASN A 410 -27.04 20.00 12.10
N THR A 411 -28.32 20.20 11.79
CA THR A 411 -29.40 19.28 12.22
C THR A 411 -29.76 18.23 11.17
N ARG A 412 -29.18 18.31 9.97
CA ARG A 412 -29.49 17.46 8.80
C ARG A 412 -30.97 17.53 8.44
N THR A 413 -31.53 18.74 8.43
CA THR A 413 -32.94 18.99 8.12
C THR A 413 -33.11 20.00 6.98
N THR A 414 -34.32 20.11 6.45
CA THR A 414 -34.66 21.17 5.48
C THR A 414 -35.90 21.93 5.97
N THR A 415 -36.00 23.19 5.58
CA THR A 415 -37.14 24.05 5.92
C THR A 415 -37.39 25.08 4.82
N PHE A 416 -38.62 25.54 4.67
CA PHE A 416 -38.94 26.69 3.80
C PHE A 416 -38.81 28.03 4.52
N SER A 417 -38.57 27.99 5.84
CA SER A 417 -38.40 29.18 6.68
C SER A 417 -36.95 29.63 6.64
N ASP A 418 -36.74 30.90 6.28
CA ASP A 418 -35.42 31.50 6.29
C ASP A 418 -34.89 31.55 7.73
N PRO A 419 -33.70 30.98 8.02
CA PRO A 419 -33.14 30.95 9.38
C PRO A 419 -32.79 32.34 9.92
N ARG A 420 -32.64 33.35 9.06
CA ARG A 420 -32.29 34.72 9.46
C ARG A 420 -33.52 35.53 9.84
N THR A 421 -34.61 35.36 9.10
CA THR A 421 -35.81 36.21 9.21
C THR A 421 -37.04 35.49 9.72
N GLY A 422 -37.01 34.15 9.79
CA GLY A 422 -38.15 33.30 10.13
C GLY A 422 -39.26 33.30 9.09
N LYS A 423 -39.09 34.00 7.95
CA LYS A 423 -40.10 34.10 6.90
C LYS A 423 -40.12 32.82 6.08
N SER A 424 -41.29 32.20 5.98
CA SER A 424 -41.46 31.02 5.13
C SER A 424 -41.77 31.39 3.69
N SER A 425 -41.06 30.77 2.75
CA SER A 425 -41.34 30.89 1.31
C SER A 425 -42.66 30.21 0.92
N VAL A 426 -43.18 29.31 1.76
CA VAL A 426 -44.43 28.56 1.54
C VAL A 426 -45.18 28.36 2.87
N THR A 427 -46.50 28.51 2.89
CA THR A 427 -47.33 28.32 4.10
C THR A 427 -47.52 26.84 4.48
N LYS A 428 -47.46 25.92 3.50
CA LYS A 428 -47.39 24.44 3.65
C LYS A 428 -46.70 23.82 2.43
N GLY A 429 -45.37 23.79 2.43
CA GLY A 429 -44.60 23.10 1.38
C GLY A 429 -44.51 21.58 1.61
N PRO A 430 -44.28 20.78 0.57
CA PRO A 430 -43.97 19.35 0.73
C PRO A 430 -42.70 19.18 1.56
N GLN A 431 -42.63 18.20 2.45
CA GLN A 431 -41.39 17.89 3.17
C GLN A 431 -40.32 17.48 2.15
N ILE A 432 -39.28 18.31 2.02
CA ILE A 432 -38.12 18.01 1.17
C ILE A 432 -37.16 17.17 2.01
N ALA A 433 -36.83 15.97 1.53
CA ALA A 433 -35.82 15.15 2.20
C ALA A 433 -34.47 15.89 2.22
N TYR A 434 -33.76 15.80 3.33
CA TYR A 434 -32.38 16.28 3.41
C TYR A 434 -31.52 15.50 2.41
N GLU A 435 -30.72 16.21 1.63
CA GLU A 435 -29.77 15.63 0.69
C GLU A 435 -28.36 16.03 1.13
N ARG A 436 -27.46 15.06 1.27
CA ARG A 436 -26.06 15.32 1.57
C ARG A 436 -25.43 16.02 0.37
N SER A 437 -25.24 17.33 0.47
CA SER A 437 -24.65 18.14 -0.60
C SER A 437 -23.12 18.09 -0.56
N PHE A 438 -22.48 17.01 -1.02
CA PHE A 438 -21.02 16.93 -1.08
C PHE A 438 -20.43 18.10 -1.88
N ARG A 439 -21.07 18.45 -3.00
CA ARG A 439 -20.68 19.57 -3.86
C ARG A 439 -20.70 20.93 -3.13
N TRP A 440 -21.75 21.23 -2.36
CA TRP A 440 -21.81 22.47 -1.58
C TRP A 440 -20.75 22.51 -0.50
N LYS A 441 -20.61 21.43 0.28
CA LYS A 441 -19.59 21.33 1.34
C LYS A 441 -18.20 21.57 0.76
N LEU A 442 -17.91 20.93 -0.38
CA LEU A 442 -16.65 21.11 -1.10
C LEU A 442 -16.48 22.56 -1.58
N ALA A 443 -17.53 23.19 -2.12
CA ALA A 443 -17.48 24.59 -2.54
C ALA A 443 -17.18 25.52 -1.37
N HIS A 444 -17.88 25.35 -0.26
CA HIS A 444 -17.65 26.10 0.96
C HIS A 444 -16.21 25.91 1.48
N PHE A 445 -15.72 24.66 1.53
CA PHE A 445 -14.35 24.36 1.91
C PHE A 445 -13.30 25.01 0.98
N ARG A 446 -13.55 24.99 -0.34
CA ARG A 446 -12.68 25.67 -1.32
C ARG A 446 -12.66 27.17 -1.12
N TYR A 447 -13.79 27.78 -0.79
CA TYR A 447 -13.87 29.20 -0.45
C TYR A 447 -13.08 29.52 0.82
N LEU A 448 -13.19 28.70 1.87
CA LEU A 448 -12.37 28.84 3.08
C LEU A 448 -10.87 28.77 2.77
N CYS A 449 -10.45 27.84 1.91
CA CYS A 449 -9.05 27.76 1.49
C CYS A 449 -8.60 29.00 0.68
N GLN A 450 -9.42 29.44 -0.28
CA GLN A 450 -9.10 30.60 -1.12
C GLN A 450 -9.03 31.91 -0.32
N SER A 451 -9.97 32.13 0.60
CA SER A 451 -10.00 33.31 1.47
C SER A 451 -8.83 33.36 2.47
N ASN A 452 -8.28 32.21 2.83
CA ASN A 452 -7.11 32.08 3.69
C ASN A 452 -5.79 31.87 2.93
N ALA A 453 -5.80 31.95 1.60
CA ALA A 453 -4.59 31.83 0.79
C ALA A 453 -3.73 33.08 0.95
N LEU A 454 -2.44 32.88 1.24
CA LEU A 454 -1.52 33.99 1.37
C LEU A 454 -0.97 34.41 0.00
N PRO A 455 -0.75 35.72 -0.23
CA PRO A 455 -0.11 36.20 -1.45
C PRO A 455 1.33 35.69 -1.54
N SER A 456 1.94 35.81 -2.72
CA SER A 456 3.27 35.25 -3.02
C SER A 456 3.29 33.72 -3.16
N HIS A 457 4.50 33.18 -3.29
CA HIS A 457 4.77 31.77 -3.53
C HIS A 457 5.84 31.23 -2.58
N VAL A 458 5.84 29.92 -2.37
CA VAL A 458 6.90 29.18 -1.68
C VAL A 458 7.56 28.21 -2.65
N LYS A 459 8.90 28.19 -2.65
CA LYS A 459 9.69 27.31 -3.52
C LYS A 459 10.06 26.06 -2.76
N ILE A 460 9.76 24.90 -3.34
CA ILE A 460 10.11 23.58 -2.79
C ILE A 460 11.05 22.91 -3.78
N THR A 461 12.32 22.77 -3.42
CA THR A 461 13.38 22.25 -4.30
C THR A 461 13.85 20.86 -3.87
N VAL A 462 13.41 19.84 -4.60
CA VAL A 462 13.58 18.42 -4.24
C VAL A 462 14.30 17.65 -5.34
N SER A 463 15.01 16.59 -5.01
CA SER A 463 15.49 15.60 -5.99
C SER A 463 14.51 14.42 -6.06
N ARG A 464 14.34 13.82 -7.25
CA ARG A 464 13.52 12.61 -7.42
C ARG A 464 14.08 11.41 -6.66
N GLN A 465 15.40 11.33 -6.49
CA GLN A 465 16.07 10.22 -5.80
C GLN A 465 15.91 10.30 -4.28
N THR A 466 15.85 11.51 -3.73
CA THR A 466 15.74 11.78 -2.28
C THR A 466 14.45 12.52 -1.93
N LEU A 467 13.37 12.24 -2.68
CA LEU A 467 12.13 13.00 -2.67
C LEU A 467 11.54 13.17 -1.27
N PHE A 468 11.48 12.08 -0.49
CA PHE A 468 10.90 12.10 0.85
C PHE A 468 11.70 12.99 1.81
N GLU A 469 13.01 12.77 1.92
CA GLU A 469 13.89 13.52 2.84
C GLU A 469 14.00 14.99 2.46
N ASP A 470 14.18 15.31 1.17
CA ASP A 470 14.21 16.70 0.71
C ASP A 470 12.88 17.40 1.02
N SER A 471 11.74 16.72 0.77
CA SER A 471 10.41 17.28 1.06
C SER A 471 10.20 17.47 2.56
N PHE A 472 10.62 16.52 3.38
CA PHE A 472 10.57 16.60 4.84
C PHE A 472 11.32 17.82 5.34
N GLN A 473 12.58 18.00 4.93
CA GLN A 473 13.40 19.15 5.33
C GLN A 473 12.79 20.47 4.88
N GLN A 474 12.34 20.55 3.62
CA GLN A 474 11.74 21.77 3.05
C GLN A 474 10.46 22.18 3.79
N ILE A 475 9.52 21.25 3.99
CA ILE A 475 8.22 21.56 4.61
C ILE A 475 8.36 21.87 6.10
N MET A 476 9.21 21.12 6.81
CA MET A 476 9.38 21.32 8.25
C MET A 476 10.18 22.57 8.60
N ALA A 477 11.05 23.04 7.69
CA ALA A 477 11.75 24.32 7.84
C ALA A 477 10.83 25.55 7.66
N LEU A 478 9.71 25.38 6.95
CA LEU A 478 8.74 26.44 6.72
C LEU A 478 7.79 26.60 7.90
N LYS A 479 7.35 27.85 8.11
CA LYS A 479 6.27 28.13 9.07
C LYS A 479 4.94 27.62 8.52
N PRO A 480 4.03 27.12 9.36
CA PRO A 480 2.78 26.52 8.89
C PRO A 480 1.94 27.39 7.96
N TYR A 481 1.82 28.69 8.25
CA TYR A 481 1.02 29.59 7.43
C TYR A 481 1.66 29.83 6.04
N ASP A 482 2.99 29.74 5.91
CA ASP A 482 3.67 29.90 4.61
C ASP A 482 3.33 28.76 3.65
N LEU A 483 2.92 27.59 4.17
CA LEU A 483 2.43 26.46 3.37
C LEU A 483 1.07 26.73 2.70
N ARG A 484 0.37 27.81 3.07
CA ARG A 484 -0.86 28.31 2.43
C ARG A 484 -0.59 29.25 1.25
N ARG A 485 0.68 29.57 0.96
CA ARG A 485 1.08 30.31 -0.26
C ARG A 485 1.06 29.40 -1.48
N ARG A 486 1.05 29.99 -2.68
CA ARG A 486 1.15 29.21 -3.92
C ARG A 486 2.43 28.38 -3.94
N LEU A 487 2.32 27.08 -4.18
CA LEU A 487 3.45 26.16 -4.25
C LEU A 487 4.14 26.25 -5.61
N TYR A 488 5.47 26.35 -5.61
CA TYR A 488 6.33 26.23 -6.79
C TYR A 488 7.30 25.08 -6.54
N VAL A 489 7.03 23.93 -7.15
CA VAL A 489 7.88 22.75 -6.98
C VAL A 489 8.93 22.68 -8.09
N ILE A 490 10.18 22.47 -7.70
CA ILE A 490 11.34 22.39 -8.60
C ILE A 490 12.05 21.07 -8.35
N PHE A 491 12.14 20.24 -9.38
CA PHE A 491 13.00 19.05 -9.36
C PHE A 491 14.43 19.44 -9.73
N ARG A 492 15.40 19.15 -8.85
CA ARG A 492 16.81 19.52 -9.07
C ARG A 492 17.33 18.86 -10.35
N GLY A 493 17.90 19.66 -11.25
CA GLY A 493 18.45 19.19 -12.52
C GLY A 493 17.44 19.10 -13.67
N GLU A 494 16.18 19.51 -13.45
CA GLU A 494 15.13 19.54 -14.46
C GLU A 494 14.70 20.98 -14.76
N GLU A 495 14.62 21.33 -16.04
CA GLU A 495 14.02 22.60 -16.47
C GLU A 495 12.50 22.45 -16.50
N GLY A 496 11.79 23.12 -15.60
CA GLY A 496 10.34 23.09 -15.55
C GLY A 496 9.75 24.38 -15.00
N LEU A 497 8.83 24.98 -15.76
CA LEU A 497 8.00 26.10 -15.30
C LEU A 497 6.72 25.52 -14.69
N ASP A 498 6.58 25.63 -13.36
CA ASP A 498 5.44 25.07 -12.64
C ASP A 498 4.16 25.92 -12.84
N TYR A 499 3.40 25.62 -13.89
CA TYR A 499 2.00 26.07 -14.03
C TYR A 499 1.02 25.21 -13.21
N GLY A 500 1.51 24.42 -12.25
CA GLY A 500 0.73 23.56 -11.35
C GLY A 500 0.82 22.06 -11.66
N GLY A 501 1.54 21.67 -12.73
CA GLY A 501 1.77 20.28 -13.13
C GLY A 501 2.84 19.59 -12.29
N LEU A 502 3.95 20.27 -11.98
CA LEU A 502 5.01 19.72 -11.14
C LEU A 502 4.54 19.55 -9.69
N ALA A 503 3.72 20.49 -9.20
CA ALA A 503 3.05 20.33 -7.92
C ALA A 503 2.15 19.08 -7.87
N ARG A 504 1.37 18.79 -8.91
CA ARG A 504 0.53 17.58 -8.97
C ARG A 504 1.38 16.30 -8.93
N GLU A 505 2.43 16.27 -9.74
CA GLU A 505 3.39 15.16 -9.75
C GLU A 505 4.07 14.97 -8.39
N TRP A 506 4.47 16.06 -7.73
CA TRP A 506 5.07 16.00 -6.42
C TRP A 506 4.14 15.40 -5.36
N PHE A 507 2.87 15.82 -5.31
CA PHE A 507 1.88 15.20 -4.41
C PHE A 507 1.69 13.71 -4.72
N PHE A 508 1.60 13.34 -5.99
CA PHE A 508 1.47 11.94 -6.41
C PHE A 508 2.67 11.09 -5.95
N LEU A 509 3.89 11.52 -6.27
CA LEU A 509 5.10 10.77 -5.95
C LEU A 509 5.33 10.70 -4.43
N LEU A 510 5.22 11.83 -3.73
CA LEU A 510 5.44 11.89 -2.29
C LEU A 510 4.39 11.06 -1.53
N SER A 511 3.15 10.99 -2.02
CA SER A 511 2.08 10.15 -1.44
C SER A 511 2.36 8.65 -1.50
N HIS A 512 3.28 8.21 -2.37
CA HIS A 512 3.78 6.83 -2.37
C HIS A 512 5.00 6.67 -1.47
N GLU A 513 5.89 7.66 -1.44
CA GLU A 513 7.08 7.63 -0.58
C GLU A 513 6.76 7.54 0.91
N VAL A 514 5.66 8.17 1.35
CA VAL A 514 5.21 8.07 2.76
C VAL A 514 4.93 6.63 3.19
N LEU A 515 4.70 5.71 2.24
CA LEU A 515 4.43 4.29 2.50
C LEU A 515 5.68 3.41 2.48
N ASN A 516 6.86 3.98 2.29
CA ASN A 516 8.09 3.20 2.28
C ASN A 516 8.28 2.51 3.64
N PRO A 517 8.30 1.16 3.68
CA PRO A 517 8.37 0.40 4.94
C PRO A 517 9.67 0.66 5.72
N MET A 518 10.71 1.17 5.06
CA MET A 518 11.99 1.50 5.70
C MET A 518 11.92 2.65 6.69
N TYR A 519 10.93 3.54 6.54
CA TYR A 519 10.67 4.61 7.52
C TYR A 519 9.94 4.11 8.76
N CYS A 520 9.38 2.89 8.70
CA CYS A 520 8.63 2.23 9.77
C CYS A 520 7.40 3.02 10.25
N LEU A 521 6.82 3.90 9.41
CA LEU A 521 5.71 4.77 9.80
C LEU A 521 4.36 4.07 9.68
N PHE A 522 4.16 3.33 8.60
CA PHE A 522 2.92 2.62 8.33
C PHE A 522 3.19 1.14 8.13
N GLU A 523 2.14 0.36 8.30
CA GLU A 523 2.10 -1.07 8.01
C GLU A 523 0.77 -1.44 7.36
N TYR A 524 0.73 -2.58 6.68
CA TYR A 524 -0.51 -3.12 6.15
C TYR A 524 -1.22 -3.94 7.23
N ALA A 525 -2.52 -3.72 7.37
CA ALA A 525 -3.38 -4.49 8.25
C ALA A 525 -3.64 -5.87 7.61
N GLY A 526 -2.80 -6.85 7.97
CA GLY A 526 -2.88 -8.23 7.49
C GLY A 526 -1.82 -8.61 6.43
N LYS A 527 -2.00 -9.78 5.81
CA LYS A 527 -1.06 -10.35 4.83
C LYS A 527 -1.19 -9.75 3.42
N SER A 528 -2.18 -8.89 3.20
CA SER A 528 -2.45 -8.24 1.91
C SER A 528 -2.14 -6.75 1.99
N ASN A 529 -1.70 -6.16 0.88
CA ASN A 529 -1.41 -4.73 0.76
C ASN A 529 -2.70 -3.86 0.69
N TYR A 530 -3.74 -4.26 1.41
CA TYR A 530 -5.11 -3.79 1.21
C TYR A 530 -5.47 -2.59 2.10
N CYS A 531 -5.16 -2.64 3.39
CA CYS A 531 -5.54 -1.60 4.35
C CYS A 531 -4.29 -1.05 5.05
N LEU A 532 -4.04 0.25 4.94
CA LEU A 532 -2.90 0.90 5.57
C LEU A 532 -3.26 1.40 6.99
N GLN A 533 -2.41 1.11 7.97
CA GLN A 533 -2.52 1.62 9.34
C GLN A 533 -1.20 2.21 9.84
N ILE A 534 -1.28 3.08 10.85
CA ILE A 534 -0.09 3.55 11.57
C ILE A 534 0.59 2.35 12.22
N ASN A 535 1.90 2.21 12.03
CA ASN A 535 2.68 1.15 12.67
C ASN A 535 2.92 1.50 14.16
N PRO A 536 2.43 0.69 15.12
CA PRO A 536 2.70 0.90 16.55
C PRO A 536 4.21 0.85 16.87
N ALA A 537 4.97 0.06 16.13
CA ALA A 537 6.43 -0.06 16.25
C ALA A 537 7.20 1.10 15.59
N SER A 538 6.53 2.13 15.07
CA SER A 538 7.18 3.33 14.51
C SER A 538 8.11 4.04 15.49
N THR A 539 7.95 3.82 16.80
CA THR A 539 8.87 4.30 17.84
C THR A 539 10.32 3.83 17.66
N ILE A 540 10.55 2.79 16.84
CA ILE A 540 11.90 2.37 16.45
C ILE A 540 12.65 3.47 15.70
N ASN A 541 11.91 4.30 14.96
CA ASN A 541 12.44 5.50 14.35
C ASN A 541 12.35 6.64 15.40
N PRO A 542 13.49 7.15 15.89
CA PRO A 542 13.51 8.17 16.95
C PRO A 542 12.84 9.48 16.52
N ASP A 543 12.77 9.74 15.21
CA ASP A 543 12.22 10.96 14.63
C ASP A 543 10.79 10.73 14.09
N HIS A 544 10.14 9.59 14.40
CA HIS A 544 8.83 9.19 13.85
C HIS A 544 7.73 10.24 14.07
N LEU A 545 7.66 10.89 15.24
CA LEU A 545 6.64 11.92 15.52
C LEU A 545 6.82 13.15 14.61
N SER A 546 8.07 13.53 14.31
CA SER A 546 8.36 14.61 13.37
C SER A 546 7.90 14.25 11.96
N TYR A 547 8.11 13.00 11.54
CA TYR A 547 7.59 12.50 10.26
C TYR A 547 6.06 12.46 10.23
N PHE A 548 5.38 12.06 11.31
CA PHE A 548 3.91 12.12 11.36
C PHE A 548 3.40 13.56 11.29
N CYS A 549 4.04 14.51 11.97
CA CYS A 549 3.71 15.93 11.84
C CYS A 549 3.91 16.44 10.40
N PHE A 550 5.01 16.07 9.75
CA PHE A 550 5.24 16.35 8.33
C PHE A 550 4.14 15.76 7.44
N ILE A 551 3.76 14.49 7.64
CA ILE A 551 2.69 13.84 6.87
C ILE A 551 1.36 14.58 7.11
N GLY A 552 1.05 14.97 8.35
CA GLY A 552 -0.10 15.80 8.67
C GLY A 552 -0.13 17.10 7.86
N ARG A 553 0.99 17.85 7.85
CA ARG A 553 1.15 19.05 7.02
C ARG A 553 0.97 18.76 5.53
N PHE A 554 1.57 17.69 5.03
CA PHE A 554 1.48 17.27 3.62
C PHE A 554 0.04 16.97 3.19
N ILE A 555 -0.72 16.19 3.97
CA ILE A 555 -2.12 15.86 3.68
C ILE A 555 -3.00 17.11 3.75
N ALA A 556 -2.78 17.98 4.74
CA ALA A 556 -3.48 19.25 4.85
C ALA A 556 -3.16 20.19 3.66
N MET A 557 -1.91 20.23 3.20
CA MET A 557 -1.52 20.97 1.98
C MET A 557 -2.24 20.42 0.74
N ALA A 558 -2.37 19.10 0.60
CA ALA A 558 -3.09 18.48 -0.52
C ALA A 558 -4.55 18.97 -0.55
N LEU A 559 -5.23 18.97 0.61
CA LEU A 559 -6.58 19.50 0.75
C LEU A 559 -6.65 20.99 0.45
N PHE A 560 -5.78 21.81 1.06
CA PHE A 560 -5.80 23.26 0.91
C PHE A 560 -5.62 23.70 -0.54
N HIS A 561 -4.63 23.12 -1.23
CA HIS A 561 -4.28 23.47 -2.62
C HIS A 561 -5.12 22.74 -3.67
N GLY A 562 -6.00 21.83 -3.25
CA GLY A 562 -6.85 21.04 -4.14
C GLY A 562 -6.05 20.11 -5.04
N LYS A 563 -5.08 19.42 -4.45
CA LYS A 563 -4.25 18.42 -5.10
C LYS A 563 -4.64 17.04 -4.56
N PHE A 564 -4.68 16.06 -5.45
CA PHE A 564 -4.95 14.68 -5.05
C PHE A 564 -3.67 14.01 -4.56
N ILE A 565 -3.86 12.99 -3.75
CA ILE A 565 -2.84 12.03 -3.34
C ILE A 565 -3.31 10.63 -3.73
N ASP A 566 -2.36 9.71 -3.85
CA ASP A 566 -2.67 8.32 -4.19
C ASP A 566 -2.42 7.35 -3.04
N THR A 567 -2.32 7.87 -1.83
CA THR A 567 -2.34 7.07 -0.60
C THR A 567 -3.78 6.73 -0.25
N GLY A 568 -4.11 5.44 -0.08
CA GLY A 568 -5.40 5.03 0.48
C GLY A 568 -5.27 4.72 1.95
N PHE A 569 -5.62 5.69 2.79
CA PHE A 569 -5.85 5.42 4.20
C PHE A 569 -7.16 4.67 4.37
N SER A 570 -7.28 3.93 5.46
CA SER A 570 -8.52 3.23 5.80
C SER A 570 -9.62 4.22 6.22
N LEU A 571 -10.89 3.89 6.00
CA LEU A 571 -12.01 4.71 6.48
C LEU A 571 -11.94 5.01 8.00
N PRO A 572 -11.55 4.06 8.87
CA PRO A 572 -11.33 4.34 10.29
C PRO A 572 -10.28 5.44 10.55
N PHE A 573 -9.24 5.53 9.72
CA PHE A 573 -8.26 6.61 9.82
C PHE A 573 -8.89 7.98 9.54
N TYR A 574 -9.73 8.09 8.50
CA TYR A 574 -10.47 9.32 8.21
C TYR A 574 -11.50 9.66 9.28
N LYS A 575 -12.19 8.67 9.85
CA LYS A 575 -13.07 8.86 11.02
C LYS A 575 -12.30 9.45 12.20
N ARG A 576 -11.11 8.92 12.49
CA ARG A 576 -10.23 9.45 13.54
C ARG A 576 -9.82 10.90 13.27
N MET A 577 -9.53 11.24 12.00
CA MET A 577 -9.20 12.60 11.58
C MET A 577 -10.35 13.58 11.77
N LEU A 578 -11.58 13.14 11.49
CA LEU A 578 -12.81 13.94 11.70
C LEU A 578 -13.30 13.94 13.15
N ASN A 579 -12.53 13.38 14.09
CA ASN A 579 -12.91 13.21 15.49
C ASN A 579 -14.26 12.47 15.67
N LYS A 580 -14.56 11.53 14.77
CA LYS A 580 -15.73 10.65 14.87
C LYS A 580 -15.41 9.42 15.71
N LYS A 581 -16.42 8.93 16.44
CA LYS A 581 -16.30 7.69 17.23
C LYS A 581 -16.16 6.49 16.30
N LEU A 582 -15.13 5.67 16.56
CA LEU A 582 -14.94 4.38 15.89
C LEU A 582 -15.91 3.36 16.50
N ILE A 583 -16.53 2.56 15.64
CA ILE A 583 -17.51 1.53 16.04
C ILE A 583 -16.95 0.13 15.82
N LEU A 584 -17.53 -0.89 16.44
CA LEU A 584 -17.09 -2.29 16.31
C LEU A 584 -17.00 -2.73 14.83
N LYS A 585 -17.93 -2.30 13.97
CA LYS A 585 -17.91 -2.62 12.54
C LYS A 585 -16.69 -2.06 11.81
N ASP A 586 -16.12 -0.95 12.27
CA ASP A 586 -14.89 -0.39 11.68
C ASP A 586 -13.72 -1.35 11.83
N LEU A 587 -13.76 -2.21 12.85
CA LEU A 587 -12.71 -3.18 13.15
C LEU A 587 -12.68 -4.32 12.14
N GLU A 588 -13.83 -4.65 11.54
CA GLU A 588 -13.91 -5.63 10.46
C GLU A 588 -12.98 -5.26 9.30
N SER A 589 -12.86 -3.96 9.00
CA SER A 589 -12.03 -3.46 7.90
C SER A 589 -10.52 -3.47 8.17
N ILE A 590 -10.12 -3.46 9.45
CA ILE A 590 -8.72 -3.42 9.86
C ILE A 590 -8.22 -4.82 10.22
N ASP A 591 -8.99 -5.53 11.04
CA ASP A 591 -8.59 -6.79 11.64
C ASP A 591 -9.79 -7.76 11.66
N PRO A 592 -10.06 -8.42 10.52
CA PRO A 592 -11.22 -9.30 10.39
C PRO A 592 -11.21 -10.46 11.39
N GLU A 593 -10.04 -10.99 11.73
CA GLU A 593 -9.89 -12.11 12.68
C GLU A 593 -10.24 -11.68 14.10
N PHE A 594 -9.71 -10.52 14.53
CA PHE A 594 -10.04 -9.95 15.82
C PHE A 594 -11.51 -9.53 15.91
N TYR A 595 -12.06 -8.94 14.85
CA TYR A 595 -13.49 -8.62 14.74
C TYR A 595 -14.36 -9.87 14.89
N ASN A 596 -14.07 -10.95 14.14
CA ASN A 596 -14.82 -12.20 14.23
C ASN A 596 -14.79 -12.80 15.64
N SER A 597 -13.66 -12.66 16.34
CA SER A 597 -13.53 -13.11 17.72
C SER A 597 -14.44 -12.34 18.67
N LEU A 598 -14.50 -11.00 18.54
CA LEU A 598 -15.40 -10.16 19.35
C LEU A 598 -16.88 -10.40 19.02
N ILE A 599 -17.21 -10.59 17.74
CA ILE A 599 -18.58 -10.94 17.32
C ILE A 599 -19.00 -12.30 17.86
N TRP A 600 -18.08 -13.28 17.88
CA TRP A 600 -18.35 -14.57 18.49
C TRP A 600 -18.65 -14.44 19.98
N ILE A 601 -17.87 -13.64 20.72
CA ILE A 601 -18.12 -13.36 22.15
C ILE A 601 -19.49 -12.70 22.35
N ARG A 602 -19.86 -11.76 21.48
CA ARG A 602 -21.15 -11.07 21.53
C ARG A 602 -22.32 -12.05 21.36
N ASP A 603 -22.26 -12.87 20.32
CA ASP A 603 -23.40 -13.67 19.83
C ASP A 603 -23.54 -15.04 20.52
N ASN A 604 -22.53 -15.49 21.28
CA ASN A 604 -22.54 -16.78 21.97
C ASN A 604 -22.56 -16.61 23.50
N ASN A 605 -23.02 -17.65 24.21
CA ASN A 605 -22.97 -17.71 25.66
C ASN A 605 -21.56 -18.14 26.13
N ILE A 606 -20.80 -17.22 26.73
CA ILE A 606 -19.42 -17.47 27.15
C ILE A 606 -19.31 -18.35 28.39
N GLU A 607 -20.34 -18.35 29.25
CA GLU A 607 -20.37 -19.13 30.49
C GLU A 607 -20.56 -20.62 30.21
N GLU A 608 -21.41 -20.97 29.24
CA GLU A 608 -21.61 -22.35 28.78
C GLU A 608 -20.34 -22.95 28.17
N CYS A 609 -19.52 -22.10 27.54
CA CYS A 609 -18.27 -22.52 26.89
C CYS A 609 -17.08 -22.59 27.86
N SER A 610 -17.26 -22.24 29.15
CA SER A 610 -16.18 -22.13 30.14
C SER A 610 -15.00 -21.27 29.65
N LEU A 611 -15.31 -20.20 28.90
CA LEU A 611 -14.29 -19.27 28.40
C LEU A 611 -13.92 -18.29 29.51
N GLU A 612 -12.77 -18.52 30.14
CA GLU A 612 -12.25 -17.66 31.20
C GLU A 612 -11.47 -16.49 30.58
N MET A 613 -12.06 -15.30 30.60
CA MET A 613 -11.47 -14.05 30.09
C MET A 613 -11.55 -12.97 31.16
N TYR A 614 -10.60 -12.04 31.15
CA TYR A 614 -10.54 -10.92 32.09
C TYR A 614 -10.45 -9.60 31.32
N PHE A 615 -10.69 -8.48 31.98
CA PHE A 615 -10.57 -7.14 31.39
C PHE A 615 -9.09 -6.69 31.25
N SER A 616 -8.23 -7.56 30.72
CA SER A 616 -6.81 -7.33 30.49
C SER A 616 -6.37 -7.94 29.15
N VAL A 617 -5.42 -7.30 28.47
CA VAL A 617 -4.90 -7.78 27.18
C VAL A 617 -3.39 -7.70 27.14
N ASP A 618 -2.77 -8.74 26.59
CA ASP A 618 -1.35 -8.77 26.29
C ASP A 618 -1.08 -8.24 24.87
N MET A 619 -0.10 -7.36 24.76
CA MET A 619 0.39 -6.83 23.49
C MET A 619 1.88 -7.08 23.37
N GLU A 620 2.31 -7.58 22.21
CA GLU A 620 3.72 -7.73 21.88
C GLU A 620 4.17 -6.57 20.98
N ILE A 621 5.11 -5.76 21.46
CA ILE A 621 5.75 -4.70 20.68
C ILE A 621 7.25 -4.99 20.65
N LEU A 622 7.82 -5.17 19.46
CA LEU A 622 9.25 -5.42 19.25
C LEU A 622 9.79 -6.60 20.09
N GLY A 623 8.99 -7.68 20.24
CA GLY A 623 9.36 -8.86 21.02
C GLY A 623 9.15 -8.75 22.53
N LYS A 624 8.64 -7.60 23.03
CA LYS A 624 8.31 -7.39 24.44
C LYS A 624 6.81 -7.50 24.65
N ILE A 625 6.41 -8.46 25.48
CA ILE A 625 5.01 -8.61 25.92
C ILE A 625 4.73 -7.63 27.05
N THR A 626 3.69 -6.81 26.89
CA THR A 626 3.17 -5.89 27.90
C THR A 626 1.69 -6.16 28.11
N SER A 627 1.30 -6.39 29.36
CA SER A 627 -0.11 -6.54 29.75
C SER A 627 -0.73 -5.17 30.03
N HIS A 628 -1.96 -4.97 29.59
CA HIS A 628 -2.71 -3.73 29.74
C HIS A 628 -4.11 -4.02 30.27
N ASP A 629 -4.46 -3.40 31.40
CA ASP A 629 -5.81 -3.45 31.96
C ASP A 629 -6.75 -2.53 31.17
N LEU A 630 -7.83 -3.08 30.63
CA LEU A 630 -8.84 -2.33 29.87
C LEU A 630 -9.63 -1.35 30.73
N LYS A 631 -9.73 -1.63 32.03
CA LYS A 631 -10.34 -0.77 33.05
C LYS A 631 -9.60 -0.92 34.37
N PRO A 632 -9.81 -0.04 35.37
CA PRO A 632 -9.13 -0.15 36.65
C PRO A 632 -9.33 -1.54 37.27
N ASP A 633 -8.23 -2.20 37.64
CA ASP A 633 -8.20 -3.56 38.19
C ASP A 633 -8.73 -4.64 37.22
N GLY A 634 -8.61 -4.40 35.91
CA GLY A 634 -9.19 -5.22 34.85
C GLY A 634 -8.72 -6.68 34.85
N ALA A 635 -7.44 -6.95 35.15
CA ALA A 635 -6.91 -8.30 35.27
C ALA A 635 -7.63 -9.19 36.31
N ASN A 636 -8.30 -8.60 37.30
CA ASN A 636 -9.03 -9.33 38.34
C ASN A 636 -10.54 -9.42 38.07
N ILE A 637 -11.04 -8.78 37.00
CA ILE A 637 -12.47 -8.72 36.68
C ILE A 637 -12.77 -9.73 35.58
N LEU A 638 -13.51 -10.79 35.93
CA LEU A 638 -13.94 -11.82 34.99
C LEU A 638 -14.99 -11.28 34.01
N VAL A 639 -14.85 -11.65 32.74
CA VAL A 639 -15.87 -11.38 31.71
C VAL A 639 -17.00 -12.40 31.84
N THR A 640 -18.23 -11.89 31.96
CA THR A 640 -19.48 -12.63 32.16
C THR A 640 -20.51 -12.20 31.11
N GLU A 641 -21.62 -12.91 30.98
CA GLU A 641 -22.68 -12.53 30.03
C GLU A 641 -23.23 -11.13 30.31
N GLU A 642 -23.21 -10.67 31.56
CA GLU A 642 -23.70 -9.35 31.96
C GLU A 642 -22.76 -8.21 31.53
N ASN A 643 -21.45 -8.47 31.43
CA ASN A 643 -20.43 -7.42 31.20
C ASN A 643 -19.68 -7.56 29.86
N LYS A 644 -20.00 -8.58 29.05
CA LYS A 644 -19.31 -8.82 27.77
C LYS A 644 -19.43 -7.67 26.77
N GLU A 645 -20.53 -6.92 26.77
CA GLU A 645 -20.71 -5.74 25.91
C GLU A 645 -19.72 -4.62 26.26
N GLU A 646 -19.47 -4.41 27.56
CA GLU A 646 -18.46 -3.47 28.05
C GLU A 646 -17.06 -3.91 27.62
N TYR A 647 -16.76 -5.21 27.79
CA TYR A 647 -15.49 -5.80 27.36
C TYR A 647 -15.25 -5.62 25.86
N ILE A 648 -16.25 -5.91 25.02
CA ILE A 648 -16.16 -5.74 23.56
C ILE A 648 -15.89 -4.28 23.18
N GLY A 649 -16.59 -3.34 23.82
CA GLY A 649 -16.40 -1.91 23.58
C GLY A 649 -14.97 -1.45 23.92
N LEU A 650 -14.47 -1.84 25.09
CA LEU A 650 -13.11 -1.50 25.54
C LEU A 650 -12.04 -2.19 24.68
N MET A 651 -12.25 -3.44 24.28
CA MET A 651 -11.37 -4.18 23.37
C MET A 651 -11.25 -3.50 22.00
N ALA A 652 -12.37 -3.07 21.44
CA ALA A 652 -12.40 -2.36 20.17
C ALA A 652 -11.66 -1.01 20.28
N GLU A 653 -11.96 -0.20 21.30
CA GLU A 653 -11.32 1.10 21.52
C GLU A 653 -9.80 0.96 21.74
N TRP A 654 -9.40 -0.02 22.54
CA TRP A 654 -8.00 -0.35 22.77
C TRP A 654 -7.31 -0.78 21.48
N ARG A 655 -7.93 -1.64 20.66
CA ARG A 655 -7.34 -2.11 19.40
C ARG A 655 -7.11 -1.00 18.37
N PHE A 656 -7.95 0.03 18.36
CA PHE A 656 -7.76 1.20 17.49
C PHE A 656 -6.70 2.18 18.02
N SER A 657 -6.55 2.30 19.33
CA SER A 657 -5.70 3.34 19.94
C SER A 657 -4.30 2.84 20.28
N ARG A 658 -4.15 1.54 20.61
CA ARG A 658 -2.94 0.97 21.20
C ARG A 658 -1.66 1.32 20.43
N GLY A 659 -0.75 2.01 21.12
CA GLY A 659 0.61 2.26 20.63
C GLY A 659 0.69 3.22 19.43
N VAL A 660 -0.42 3.89 19.08
CA VAL A 660 -0.50 4.83 17.96
C VAL A 660 -0.99 6.22 18.37
N GLU A 661 -1.23 6.46 19.67
CA GLU A 661 -1.79 7.73 20.16
C GLU A 661 -0.85 8.91 19.92
N GLY A 662 0.45 8.73 20.19
CA GLY A 662 1.46 9.78 19.99
C GLY A 662 1.62 10.15 18.51
N GLN A 663 1.62 9.13 17.65
CA GLN A 663 1.71 9.23 16.20
C GLN A 663 0.48 9.94 15.62
N THR A 664 -0.71 9.51 16.04
CA THR A 664 -1.99 10.09 15.64
C THR A 664 -2.06 11.55 16.06
N LYS A 665 -1.66 11.87 17.29
CA LYS A 665 -1.61 13.25 17.77
C LYS A 665 -0.65 14.11 16.95
N ALA A 666 0.58 13.64 16.71
CA ALA A 666 1.55 14.39 15.92
C ALA A 666 1.07 14.64 14.48
N PHE A 667 0.41 13.66 13.87
CA PHE A 667 -0.25 13.80 12.57
C PHE A 667 -1.36 14.86 12.60
N LEU A 668 -2.27 14.81 13.58
CA LEU A 668 -3.37 15.77 13.70
C LEU A 668 -2.87 17.19 14.02
N ASP A 669 -1.83 17.32 14.84
CA ASP A 669 -1.20 18.60 15.15
C ASP A 669 -0.63 19.23 13.86
N GLY A 670 0.16 18.48 13.09
CA GLY A 670 0.71 18.95 11.82
C GLY A 670 -0.36 19.27 10.77
N PHE A 671 -1.46 18.49 10.75
CA PHE A 671 -2.60 18.75 9.89
C PHE A 671 -3.29 20.08 10.25
N ASN A 672 -3.65 20.23 11.54
CA ASN A 672 -4.43 21.36 12.06
C ASN A 672 -3.68 22.69 11.96
N GLU A 673 -2.35 22.66 11.98
CA GLU A 673 -1.48 23.81 11.72
C GLU A 673 -1.71 24.44 10.32
N VAL A 674 -2.01 23.62 9.30
CA VAL A 674 -2.20 24.08 7.91
C VAL A 674 -3.68 24.25 7.59
N VAL A 675 -4.50 23.22 7.84
CA VAL A 675 -5.96 23.24 7.65
C VAL A 675 -6.61 22.92 8.99
N PRO A 676 -7.31 23.89 9.61
CA PRO A 676 -8.02 23.64 10.86
C PRO A 676 -9.05 22.51 10.69
N LEU A 677 -9.03 21.53 11.60
CA LEU A 677 -9.96 20.38 11.56
C LEU A 677 -11.43 20.81 11.59
N GLN A 678 -11.74 21.96 12.20
CA GLN A 678 -13.08 22.56 12.24
C GLN A 678 -13.66 22.77 10.84
N TRP A 679 -12.84 23.09 9.83
CA TRP A 679 -13.31 23.29 8.45
C TRP A 679 -13.84 21.99 7.82
N LEU A 680 -13.51 20.84 8.42
CA LEU A 680 -13.95 19.53 7.97
C LEU A 680 -15.17 19.00 8.73
N GLN A 681 -15.74 19.74 9.68
CA GLN A 681 -16.82 19.26 10.57
C GLN A 681 -18.07 18.75 9.85
N TYR A 682 -18.36 19.28 8.66
CA TYR A 682 -19.53 18.90 7.86
C TYR A 682 -19.28 17.67 6.98
N PHE A 683 -18.03 17.23 6.85
CA PHE A 683 -17.66 16.13 5.98
C PHE A 683 -17.75 14.78 6.69
N ASP A 684 -18.08 13.75 5.92
CA ASP A 684 -17.92 12.37 6.32
C ASP A 684 -16.59 11.74 5.87
N GLU A 685 -16.25 10.59 6.45
CA GLU A 685 -14.99 9.88 6.20
C GLU A 685 -14.84 9.47 4.73
N LYS A 686 -15.95 9.21 4.04
CA LYS A 686 -15.99 8.83 2.63
C LYS A 686 -15.87 10.07 1.73
N GLU A 687 -16.49 11.19 2.10
CA GLU A 687 -16.34 12.48 1.40
C GLU A 687 -14.89 12.96 1.49
N LEU A 688 -14.29 12.83 2.67
CA LEU A 688 -12.91 13.19 2.93
C LEU A 688 -11.92 12.33 2.12
N GLU A 689 -12.18 11.02 2.00
CA GLU A 689 -11.42 10.15 1.10
C GLU A 689 -11.50 10.67 -0.35
N VAL A 690 -12.70 10.96 -0.85
CA VAL A 690 -12.90 11.48 -2.22
C VAL A 690 -12.21 12.83 -2.43
N MET A 691 -12.19 13.71 -1.41
CA MET A 691 -11.48 14.99 -1.48
C MET A 691 -9.97 14.83 -1.65
N LEU A 692 -9.40 13.79 -1.04
CA LEU A 692 -7.96 13.50 -1.09
C LEU A 692 -7.58 12.69 -2.31
N CYS A 693 -8.36 11.68 -2.68
CA CYS A 693 -8.01 10.75 -3.76
C CYS A 693 -8.52 11.21 -5.13
N GLY A 694 -9.57 12.04 -5.17
CA GLY A 694 -10.28 12.44 -6.38
C GLY A 694 -11.31 11.42 -6.85
N MET A 695 -12.25 11.85 -7.70
CA MET A 695 -13.19 10.97 -8.38
C MET A 695 -12.58 10.42 -9.67
N GLN A 696 -12.96 9.20 -10.02
CA GLN A 696 -12.69 8.57 -11.30
C GLN A 696 -13.99 8.07 -11.92
N GLU A 697 -14.07 8.06 -13.25
CA GLU A 697 -15.21 7.42 -13.92
C GLU A 697 -15.15 5.90 -13.72
N VAL A 698 -16.27 5.32 -13.32
CA VAL A 698 -16.36 3.87 -13.10
C VAL A 698 -16.77 3.19 -14.40
N ASP A 699 -15.90 2.34 -14.95
CA ASP A 699 -16.25 1.50 -16.10
C ASP A 699 -17.29 0.44 -15.70
N LEU A 700 -18.53 0.68 -16.09
CA LEU A 700 -19.66 -0.19 -15.78
C LEU A 700 -19.55 -1.56 -16.46
N GLN A 701 -18.91 -1.64 -17.63
CA GLN A 701 -18.76 -2.90 -18.35
C GLN A 701 -17.71 -3.77 -17.67
N ASP A 702 -16.59 -3.18 -17.27
CA ASP A 702 -15.56 -3.89 -16.50
C ASP A 702 -16.11 -4.36 -15.14
N TRP A 703 -16.80 -3.47 -14.41
CA TRP A 703 -17.42 -3.81 -13.13
C TRP A 703 -18.38 -4.98 -13.25
N GLN A 704 -19.30 -4.92 -14.23
CA GLN A 704 -20.28 -5.98 -14.44
C GLN A 704 -19.64 -7.30 -14.89
N ARG A 705 -18.58 -7.24 -15.72
CA ARG A 705 -17.85 -8.42 -16.21
C ARG A 705 -17.12 -9.15 -15.10
N ASN A 706 -16.61 -8.41 -14.13
CA ASN A 706 -15.80 -8.93 -13.03
C ASN A 706 -16.57 -9.12 -11.71
N THR A 707 -17.90 -9.02 -11.73
CA THR A 707 -18.74 -9.30 -10.55
C THR A 707 -19.10 -10.78 -10.46
N VAL A 708 -18.90 -11.36 -9.27
CA VAL A 708 -19.33 -12.73 -8.92
C VAL A 708 -20.63 -12.70 -8.11
N TYR A 709 -21.42 -13.78 -8.21
CA TYR A 709 -22.72 -13.88 -7.55
C TYR A 709 -22.78 -15.13 -6.67
N ARG A 710 -23.28 -15.00 -5.45
CA ARG A 710 -23.55 -16.11 -4.52
C ARG A 710 -25.03 -16.18 -4.20
N HIS A 711 -25.63 -17.35 -4.39
CA HIS A 711 -27.08 -17.57 -4.23
C HIS A 711 -27.97 -16.66 -5.12
N TYR A 712 -27.35 -15.96 -6.07
CA TYR A 712 -27.93 -15.25 -7.19
C TYR A 712 -27.22 -15.69 -8.47
N THR A 713 -27.83 -15.36 -9.59
CA THR A 713 -27.25 -15.48 -10.92
C THR A 713 -27.41 -14.16 -11.66
N ARG A 714 -26.67 -13.98 -12.76
CA ARG A 714 -26.80 -12.78 -13.62
C ARG A 714 -28.24 -12.54 -14.11
N ASN A 715 -29.05 -13.59 -14.19
CA ASN A 715 -30.45 -13.55 -14.65
C ASN A 715 -31.46 -13.36 -13.51
N SER A 716 -31.00 -13.28 -12.26
CA SER A 716 -31.88 -13.02 -11.13
C SER A 716 -32.44 -11.60 -11.22
N LYS A 717 -33.74 -11.42 -10.92
CA LYS A 717 -34.42 -10.12 -11.03
C LYS A 717 -33.68 -9.03 -10.25
N GLN A 718 -33.24 -9.33 -9.03
CA GLN A 718 -32.51 -8.41 -8.16
C GLN A 718 -31.16 -7.99 -8.75
N ILE A 719 -30.47 -8.87 -9.46
CA ILE A 719 -29.19 -8.56 -10.11
C ILE A 719 -29.40 -7.69 -11.34
N MET A 720 -30.42 -7.98 -12.15
CA MET A 720 -30.80 -7.11 -13.27
C MET A 720 -31.19 -5.71 -12.78
N TRP A 721 -31.96 -5.63 -11.70
CA TRP A 721 -32.34 -4.39 -11.03
C TRP A 721 -31.14 -3.64 -10.44
N PHE A 722 -30.18 -4.34 -9.82
CA PHE A 722 -28.95 -3.74 -9.34
C PHE A 722 -28.18 -3.06 -10.48
N TRP A 723 -27.97 -3.76 -11.61
CA TRP A 723 -27.26 -3.17 -12.75
C TRP A 723 -28.07 -2.10 -13.49
N GLN A 724 -29.40 -2.16 -13.44
CA GLN A 724 -30.25 -1.06 -13.90
C GLN A 724 -30.05 0.18 -13.02
N PHE A 725 -30.06 0.01 -11.70
CA PHE A 725 -29.81 1.07 -10.74
C PHE A 725 -28.45 1.74 -10.99
N VAL A 726 -27.37 0.94 -11.08
CA VAL A 726 -26.00 1.45 -11.30
C VAL A 726 -25.88 2.26 -12.61
N LYS A 727 -26.66 1.91 -13.65
CA LYS A 727 -26.72 2.66 -14.91
C LYS A 727 -27.52 3.96 -14.81
N GLU A 728 -28.60 3.97 -14.03
CA GLU A 728 -29.47 5.15 -13.86
C GLU A 728 -28.84 6.23 -12.99
N VAL A 729 -28.08 5.86 -11.96
CA VAL A 729 -27.44 6.81 -11.04
C VAL A 729 -26.19 7.44 -11.63
N ASP A 730 -25.78 8.58 -11.10
CA ASP A 730 -24.61 9.33 -11.52
C ASP A 730 -23.29 8.75 -10.96
N ASN A 731 -22.15 9.34 -11.35
CA ASN A 731 -20.85 8.83 -10.95
C ASN A 731 -20.56 8.99 -9.45
N GLU A 732 -21.12 10.02 -8.81
CA GLU A 732 -20.98 10.23 -7.37
C GLU A 732 -21.62 9.08 -6.59
N VAL A 733 -22.87 8.74 -6.90
CA VAL A 733 -23.57 7.62 -6.26
C VAL A 733 -22.87 6.28 -6.55
N ARG A 734 -22.30 6.10 -7.75
CA ARG A 734 -21.50 4.89 -8.06
C ARG A 734 -20.26 4.77 -7.17
N LEU A 735 -19.54 5.88 -6.94
CA LEU A 735 -18.37 5.89 -6.06
C LEU A 735 -18.77 5.66 -4.59
N ARG A 736 -19.91 6.21 -4.14
CA ARG A 736 -20.44 5.92 -2.80
C ARG A 736 -20.81 4.46 -2.63
N LEU A 737 -21.42 3.85 -3.64
CA LEU A 737 -21.69 2.41 -3.66
C LEU A 737 -20.40 1.59 -3.62
N LEU A 738 -19.37 2.01 -4.37
CA LEU A 738 -18.07 1.36 -4.34
C LEU A 738 -17.47 1.44 -2.94
N GLN A 739 -17.38 2.62 -2.34
CA GLN A 739 -16.93 2.83 -0.96
C GLN A 739 -17.73 2.01 0.05
N PHE A 740 -19.04 1.90 -0.14
CA PHE A 740 -19.89 1.08 0.73
C PHE A 740 -19.48 -0.40 0.70
N VAL A 741 -19.16 -0.95 -0.48
CA VAL A 741 -18.88 -2.39 -0.65
C VAL A 741 -17.41 -2.75 -0.51
N THR A 742 -16.48 -1.88 -0.91
CA THR A 742 -15.03 -2.14 -0.93
C THR A 742 -14.27 -1.31 0.11
N GLY A 743 -14.93 -0.38 0.80
CA GLY A 743 -14.27 0.47 1.79
C GLY A 743 -13.37 1.56 1.20
N THR A 744 -13.32 1.72 -0.12
CA THR A 744 -12.51 2.77 -0.78
C THR A 744 -13.14 3.21 -2.10
N CYS A 745 -12.90 4.46 -2.50
CA CYS A 745 -13.31 4.97 -3.82
C CYS A 745 -12.29 4.65 -4.93
N ARG A 746 -11.14 4.04 -4.59
CA ARG A 746 -10.06 3.73 -5.53
C ARG A 746 -10.28 2.36 -6.18
N LEU A 747 -9.82 2.22 -7.42
CA LEU A 747 -9.71 0.94 -8.12
C LEU A 747 -8.25 0.62 -8.45
N PRO A 748 -7.87 -0.67 -8.51
CA PRO A 748 -6.58 -1.10 -9.05
C PRO A 748 -6.38 -0.64 -10.49
N LEU A 749 -5.12 -0.56 -10.94
CA LEU A 749 -4.77 -0.14 -12.30
C LEU A 749 -5.36 -1.07 -13.37
N GLY A 750 -5.44 -2.38 -13.10
CA GLY A 750 -6.10 -3.38 -13.95
C GLY A 750 -7.62 -3.44 -13.80
N GLY A 751 -8.25 -2.48 -13.12
CA GLY A 751 -9.70 -2.40 -12.94
C GLY A 751 -10.26 -3.44 -11.96
N PHE A 752 -11.53 -3.81 -12.15
CA PHE A 752 -12.25 -4.73 -11.25
C PHE A 752 -11.74 -6.19 -11.35
N ALA A 753 -10.98 -6.53 -12.38
CA ALA A 753 -10.38 -7.85 -12.53
C ALA A 753 -9.33 -8.14 -11.45
N GLU A 754 -8.60 -7.10 -11.03
CA GLU A 754 -7.50 -7.16 -10.06
C GLU A 754 -7.91 -6.65 -8.68
N LEU A 755 -9.22 -6.62 -8.40
CA LEU A 755 -9.73 -6.15 -7.11
C LEU A 755 -9.16 -7.02 -5.98
N MET A 756 -8.64 -6.36 -4.96
CA MET A 756 -8.02 -6.99 -3.79
C MET A 756 -8.95 -6.89 -2.59
N GLY A 757 -8.87 -7.85 -1.68
CA GLY A 757 -9.47 -7.82 -0.36
C GLY A 757 -8.44 -8.22 0.70
N SER A 758 -8.91 -8.38 1.94
CA SER A 758 -8.08 -8.71 3.11
C SER A 758 -7.20 -9.95 2.94
N ASN A 759 -7.68 -10.95 2.19
CA ASN A 759 -7.01 -12.24 2.00
C ASN A 759 -6.41 -12.42 0.60
N GLY A 760 -6.16 -11.33 -0.14
CA GLY A 760 -5.58 -11.36 -1.49
C GLY A 760 -6.60 -11.01 -2.59
N PRO A 761 -6.41 -11.52 -3.83
CA PRO A 761 -7.32 -11.23 -4.95
C PRO A 761 -8.77 -11.62 -4.63
N GLN A 762 -9.67 -10.65 -4.65
CA GLN A 762 -11.05 -10.80 -4.23
C GLN A 762 -11.96 -9.88 -5.06
N LYS A 763 -12.69 -10.49 -5.99
CA LYS A 763 -13.61 -9.78 -6.89
C LYS A 763 -14.83 -9.22 -6.14
N PHE A 764 -15.48 -8.23 -6.76
CA PHE A 764 -16.75 -7.70 -6.29
C PHE A 764 -17.81 -8.82 -6.27
N CYS A 765 -18.46 -9.03 -5.14
CA CYS A 765 -19.40 -10.13 -4.92
C CYS A 765 -20.77 -9.63 -4.49
N ILE A 766 -21.84 -10.13 -5.10
CA ILE A 766 -23.22 -9.91 -4.62
C ILE A 766 -23.79 -11.23 -4.10
N GLU A 767 -24.18 -11.25 -2.83
CA GLU A 767 -24.72 -12.43 -2.15
C GLU A 767 -26.17 -12.23 -1.74
N LYS A 768 -27.02 -13.26 -1.94
CA LYS A 768 -28.41 -13.24 -1.46
C LYS A 768 -28.46 -13.57 0.04
N VAL A 769 -28.87 -12.60 0.85
CA VAL A 769 -28.98 -12.77 2.31
C VAL A 769 -30.29 -12.16 2.82
N GLY A 770 -30.89 -12.78 3.85
CA GLY A 770 -31.97 -12.16 4.62
C GLY A 770 -33.35 -12.10 3.95
N LYS A 771 -34.17 -11.16 4.42
CA LYS A 771 -35.57 -10.92 3.98
C LYS A 771 -35.70 -9.60 3.26
N ASP A 772 -36.76 -9.41 2.48
CA ASP A 772 -37.05 -8.18 1.72
C ASP A 772 -37.25 -6.92 2.58
N THR A 773 -37.40 -7.08 3.89
CA THR A 773 -37.48 -5.96 4.85
C THR A 773 -36.11 -5.43 5.28
N TRP A 774 -35.05 -6.23 5.12
CA TRP A 774 -33.71 -5.90 5.59
C TRP A 774 -33.05 -4.83 4.70
N LEU A 775 -32.12 -4.08 5.28
CA LEU A 775 -31.24 -3.19 4.53
C LEU A 775 -30.09 -3.98 3.90
N PRO A 776 -29.53 -3.53 2.76
CA PRO A 776 -28.32 -4.11 2.22
C PRO A 776 -27.16 -3.91 3.21
N ARG A 777 -26.26 -4.89 3.27
CA ARG A 777 -25.07 -4.82 4.13
C ARG A 777 -23.83 -5.06 3.30
N SER A 778 -22.69 -4.61 3.79
CA SER A 778 -21.41 -4.79 3.13
C SER A 778 -20.37 -5.37 4.07
N HIS A 779 -19.49 -6.16 3.48
CA HIS A 779 -18.27 -6.67 4.09
C HIS A 779 -17.09 -6.22 3.22
N THR A 780 -16.49 -5.10 3.59
CA THR A 780 -15.46 -4.41 2.78
C THR A 780 -14.25 -5.29 2.54
N CYS A 781 -13.80 -6.01 3.56
CA CYS A 781 -12.70 -6.98 3.48
C CYS A 781 -12.86 -8.08 2.43
N PHE A 782 -14.09 -8.36 2.02
CA PHE A 782 -14.42 -9.37 1.01
C PHE A 782 -14.99 -8.79 -0.28
N ASN A 783 -15.05 -7.45 -0.41
CA ASN A 783 -15.71 -6.73 -1.50
C ASN A 783 -17.13 -7.27 -1.75
N ARG A 784 -17.87 -7.60 -0.68
CA ARG A 784 -19.15 -8.30 -0.75
C ARG A 784 -20.31 -7.41 -0.33
N LEU A 785 -21.33 -7.36 -1.19
CA LEU A 785 -22.64 -6.78 -0.95
C LEU A 785 -23.65 -7.89 -0.65
N ASP A 786 -24.16 -7.90 0.58
CA ASP A 786 -25.31 -8.69 0.97
C ASP A 786 -26.58 -7.97 0.48
N LEU A 787 -27.19 -8.50 -0.59
CA LEU A 787 -28.35 -7.91 -1.25
C LEU A 787 -29.61 -8.73 -0.94
N PRO A 788 -30.55 -8.20 -0.14
CA PRO A 788 -31.80 -8.88 0.15
C PRO A 788 -32.67 -9.14 -1.08
N PRO A 789 -33.51 -10.18 -1.06
CA PRO A 789 -34.37 -10.54 -2.19
C PRO A 789 -35.60 -9.63 -2.28
N TYR A 790 -35.38 -8.35 -2.58
CA TYR A 790 -36.44 -7.35 -2.76
C TYR A 790 -37.46 -7.77 -3.82
N LYS A 791 -38.68 -7.25 -3.70
CA LYS A 791 -39.82 -7.62 -4.54
C LYS A 791 -39.99 -6.71 -5.76
N SER A 792 -39.43 -5.51 -5.74
CA SER A 792 -39.50 -4.54 -6.84
C SER A 792 -38.20 -3.76 -7.02
N PHE A 793 -38.04 -3.15 -8.20
CA PHE A 793 -36.94 -2.25 -8.50
C PHE A 793 -36.92 -1.02 -7.58
N GLU A 794 -38.08 -0.39 -7.38
CA GLU A 794 -38.20 0.80 -6.51
C GLU A 794 -37.78 0.50 -5.06
N GLN A 795 -38.19 -0.66 -4.52
CA GLN A 795 -37.78 -1.07 -3.18
C GLN A 795 -36.27 -1.27 -3.08
N LEU A 796 -35.65 -1.90 -4.10
CA LEU A 796 -34.20 -2.06 -4.14
C LEU A 796 -33.49 -0.72 -4.22
N LYS A 797 -33.96 0.19 -5.08
CA LYS A 797 -33.40 1.52 -5.27
C LYS A 797 -33.45 2.34 -3.99
N GLU A 798 -34.61 2.40 -3.34
CA GLU A 798 -34.79 3.13 -2.08
C GLU A 798 -33.88 2.57 -0.98
N LYS A 799 -33.88 1.25 -0.76
CA LYS A 799 -33.10 0.60 0.30
C LYS A 799 -31.59 0.70 0.06
N LEU A 800 -31.16 0.61 -1.19
CA LEU A 800 -29.74 0.72 -1.55
C LEU A 800 -29.25 2.16 -1.44
N LEU A 801 -30.02 3.15 -1.91
CA LEU A 801 -29.71 4.57 -1.70
C LEU A 801 -29.62 4.92 -0.21
N PHE A 802 -30.58 4.43 0.59
CA PHE A 802 -30.55 4.64 2.02
C PHE A 802 -29.28 4.07 2.67
N ALA A 803 -28.89 2.84 2.32
CA ALA A 803 -27.72 2.19 2.92
C ALA A 803 -26.37 2.80 2.52
N ILE A 804 -26.23 3.33 1.29
CA ILE A 804 -24.97 3.97 0.86
C ILE A 804 -24.81 5.37 1.47
N GLU A 805 -25.92 6.07 1.73
CA GLU A 805 -25.95 7.42 2.31
C GLU A 805 -25.83 7.40 3.85
N GLU A 806 -26.63 6.59 4.54
CA GLU A 806 -26.68 6.56 6.00
C GLU A 806 -25.62 5.63 6.61
N THR A 807 -24.34 6.00 6.47
CA THR A 807 -23.22 5.21 7.01
C THR A 807 -22.99 5.40 8.52
N GLU A 808 -23.58 6.44 9.12
CA GLU A 808 -23.51 6.73 10.55
C GLU A 808 -24.77 6.21 11.25
N GLY A 809 -24.70 5.04 11.90
CA GLY A 809 -25.78 4.61 12.79
C GLY A 809 -26.14 3.13 12.78
N PHE A 810 -25.37 2.25 12.12
CA PHE A 810 -25.61 0.79 12.21
C PHE A 810 -25.09 0.19 13.53
N GLY A 811 -25.50 0.78 14.66
CA GLY A 811 -25.25 0.30 16.02
C GLY A 811 -26.48 -0.28 16.72
N GLN A 812 -27.58 -0.52 15.99
CA GLN A 812 -28.76 -1.23 16.51
C GLN A 812 -29.27 -2.22 15.47
N GLU A 813 -28.60 -3.37 15.39
CA GLU A 813 -29.28 -4.66 15.27
C GLU A 813 -28.82 -5.53 16.44
#